data_AF-A0A3M1UHJ8-F1
#
_entry.id   AF-A0A3M1UHJ8-F1
#
_cell.length_a   1.000
_cell.length_b   1.000
_cell.length_c   1.000
_cell.angle_alpha   90.00
_cell.angle_beta   90.00
_cell.angle_gamma   90.00
#
_symmetry.space_group_name_H-M   'P 1'
#
loop_
_entity.id
_entity.type
_entity.pdbx_description
1 polymer ?
#
loop_
_entity_poly.entity_id
_entity_poly.type
_entity_poly.pdbx_seq_one_letter_code
_entity_poly.pdbx_strand_id
1 'polypeptide(L)'
;MSPAAWPARTCSRRTNASVPRASIASKRWSGGSIRSPSPCSPAIKFCALRPLQGRMEAAGGREAGGMDHEGRVARRLAGRRFRLWVLLLLCTSGMLVAQRLPAAAQPTDAVLVIDSSGSMKRTDPRRLRVPAARLFARLLGPGDRIGVISFSDAGYPVVHLTPNDAAHRARIEAGIGKVSAKGAYTNLRAAVQAARTMLEREGDPSHQRLVLLLSDGHMDTGDAKRDARLVEALFSEELPRLKRDGIRLHTIAFTEASDLELLARMAHATGGITRLASNDRALHQVFGALFETAKQPDMLPIEHGEFLVDDAVGEFTVVASKARPDVRIVLEMPDGRRIAAVNAGRAVHWFQSDTFDMITVEGPPPGTWRLLAADPAGGNRAYVVTDLGLHAEITPTSPRQGDTLTVRAWLTRGQARLTRPEVLAATGFRAEIEPEQGQGRVLPLADSGVAGDEQAGDACYANQLRLADPGAYRVRVRAESSTFRREKVLHFDVAPVPASAEAAGEGPVPDRSPAPAQPSPPQQGKPANPPAVDAAAPPDGKGAATKAAPATPAAAVEEPLLPPAALEEEETVSLWTVLGLFLALNLIIGGALGGWLLWRRRRQAGQAEKDAEDPTDLSWLDLDEEDGAPEAASAAENGGETPAEGDGGEAAEAPADAAAEAEGTGSDVQEASGEAFRRVEGDAA
;
A
#
# COMPACT_ATOMS: atom_id res chain seq x y z
N MET A 1 36.15 43.07 -24.18
CA MET A 1 37.34 42.84 -25.05
C MET A 1 37.06 41.62 -25.91
N SER A 2 37.66 41.53 -27.10
CA SER A 2 37.20 40.63 -28.18
C SER A 2 37.61 39.15 -28.02
N PRO A 3 36.88 38.20 -28.64
CA PRO A 3 37.15 36.76 -28.57
C PRO A 3 37.97 36.21 -29.76
N ALA A 4 38.43 34.96 -29.63
CA ALA A 4 39.03 34.13 -30.69
C ALA A 4 39.00 32.63 -30.27
N ALA A 5 39.05 31.62 -31.14
CA ALA A 5 38.70 31.48 -32.56
C ALA A 5 38.65 29.97 -32.93
N TRP A 6 38.00 29.60 -34.04
CA TRP A 6 38.10 28.26 -34.65
C TRP A 6 39.45 28.05 -35.37
N PRO A 7 39.83 26.79 -35.65
CA PRO A 7 39.97 26.42 -37.07
C PRO A 7 39.36 25.04 -37.41
N ALA A 8 39.34 24.68 -38.70
CA ALA A 8 38.68 23.46 -39.20
C ALA A 8 39.38 22.83 -40.43
N ARG A 9 39.14 21.52 -40.65
CA ARG A 9 39.25 20.72 -41.91
C ARG A 9 40.57 20.71 -42.70
N THR A 10 41.06 19.51 -43.00
CA THR A 10 41.78 19.16 -44.25
C THR A 10 41.39 17.75 -44.75
N CYS A 11 41.62 17.42 -46.03
CA CYS A 11 41.11 16.21 -46.70
C CYS A 11 41.99 15.75 -47.88
N SER A 12 42.07 14.43 -48.13
CA SER A 12 42.70 13.77 -49.29
C SER A 12 42.01 12.41 -49.52
N ARG A 13 41.57 11.96 -50.72
CA ARG A 13 42.32 11.58 -51.96
C ARG A 13 43.46 10.58 -51.65
N ARG A 14 43.69 9.43 -52.32
CA ARG A 14 43.21 8.75 -53.57
C ARG A 14 43.71 7.25 -53.51
N THR A 15 43.55 6.25 -54.41
CA THR A 15 43.03 6.08 -55.80
C THR A 15 42.75 4.57 -56.14
N ASN A 16 41.62 4.27 -56.80
CA ASN A 16 41.44 3.40 -57.99
C ASN A 16 41.70 1.85 -57.98
N ALA A 17 41.05 1.15 -58.96
CA ALA A 17 41.26 -0.23 -59.46
C ALA A 17 40.87 -1.42 -58.53
N SER A 18 40.47 -2.63 -58.99
CA SER A 18 40.19 -3.17 -60.35
C SER A 18 39.20 -4.37 -60.34
N VAL A 19 38.60 -4.69 -61.49
CA VAL A 19 37.64 -5.80 -61.71
C VAL A 19 38.31 -7.04 -62.33
N PRO A 20 37.87 -8.27 -61.97
CA PRO A 20 37.77 -9.38 -62.91
C PRO A 20 36.36 -10.02 -62.96
N ARG A 21 36.15 -11.02 -63.82
CA ARG A 21 34.84 -11.33 -64.44
C ARG A 21 34.55 -12.84 -64.52
N ALA A 22 33.30 -13.22 -64.23
CA ALA A 22 32.58 -14.44 -64.63
C ALA A 22 33.09 -15.84 -64.22
N SER A 23 32.14 -16.70 -63.83
CA SER A 23 32.03 -18.08 -64.35
C SER A 23 30.59 -18.59 -64.23
N ILE A 24 30.20 -19.54 -65.08
CA ILE A 24 28.87 -20.20 -65.11
C ILE A 24 29.10 -21.69 -64.84
N ALA A 25 28.34 -22.30 -63.94
CA ALA A 25 28.32 -23.75 -63.76
C ALA A 25 26.94 -24.28 -63.31
N SER A 26 26.20 -24.89 -64.23
CA SER A 26 24.97 -25.64 -63.94
C SER A 26 25.27 -27.09 -63.56
N LYS A 27 24.46 -27.70 -62.68
CA LYS A 27 24.30 -29.17 -62.67
C LYS A 27 22.94 -29.63 -62.13
N ARG A 28 22.21 -30.38 -62.97
CA ARG A 28 21.30 -31.47 -62.54
C ARG A 28 22.17 -32.62 -61.96
N TRP A 29 21.67 -33.69 -61.32
CA TRP A 29 20.59 -34.59 -61.76
C TRP A 29 20.37 -35.72 -60.74
N SER A 30 19.19 -36.37 -60.76
CA SER A 30 18.87 -37.74 -60.23
C SER A 30 19.12 -38.07 -58.74
N GLY A 31 18.39 -39.00 -58.10
CA GLY A 31 17.21 -39.78 -58.54
C GLY A 31 17.21 -41.22 -58.00
N GLY A 32 16.06 -41.71 -57.51
CA GLY A 32 15.90 -43.04 -56.85
C GLY A 32 15.75 -42.89 -55.33
N SER A 33 14.69 -43.32 -54.62
CA SER A 33 13.60 -44.29 -54.82
C SER A 33 13.98 -45.77 -54.80
N ILE A 34 13.57 -46.50 -53.74
CA ILE A 34 13.21 -47.94 -53.79
C ILE A 34 12.42 -48.39 -52.53
N ARG A 35 11.23 -48.96 -52.77
CA ARG A 35 10.49 -50.04 -52.05
C ARG A 35 10.14 -49.95 -50.55
N SER A 36 8.83 -49.90 -50.29
CA SER A 36 8.13 -50.67 -49.23
C SER A 36 7.94 -52.14 -49.68
N PRO A 37 7.57 -53.10 -48.79
CA PRO A 37 6.16 -53.30 -48.41
C PRO A 37 5.88 -53.79 -46.96
N SER A 38 4.60 -53.82 -46.58
CA SER A 38 4.05 -54.43 -45.34
C SER A 38 4.02 -55.97 -45.39
N PRO A 39 3.70 -56.69 -44.28
CA PRO A 39 2.29 -57.06 -44.01
C PRO A 39 1.90 -57.29 -42.52
N CYS A 40 0.69 -57.85 -42.32
CA CYS A 40 0.16 -58.57 -41.14
C CYS A 40 -0.51 -57.81 -39.96
N SER A 41 -1.85 -57.85 -39.98
CA SER A 41 -2.75 -58.04 -38.81
C SER A 41 -3.35 -59.47 -38.91
N PRO A 42 -4.06 -60.10 -37.93
CA PRO A 42 -5.42 -59.67 -37.50
C PRO A 42 -5.95 -60.10 -36.08
N ALA A 43 -7.17 -59.63 -35.72
CA ALA A 43 -8.24 -60.36 -34.98
C ALA A 43 -8.11 -60.69 -33.44
N ILE A 44 -9.16 -60.87 -32.60
CA ILE A 44 -10.63 -60.63 -32.66
C ILE A 44 -11.32 -60.54 -31.25
N LYS A 45 -12.36 -59.68 -31.13
CA LYS A 45 -13.57 -59.58 -30.25
C LYS A 45 -13.74 -60.31 -28.87
N PHE A 46 -14.35 -59.59 -27.91
CA PHE A 46 -15.61 -59.88 -27.14
C PHE A 46 -16.15 -58.52 -26.61
N CYS A 47 -17.39 -58.04 -26.85
CA CYS A 47 -18.73 -58.35 -26.25
C CYS A 47 -18.77 -58.24 -24.70
N ALA A 48 -19.73 -57.56 -24.04
CA ALA A 48 -20.92 -56.77 -24.43
C ALA A 48 -21.20 -55.67 -23.32
N LEU A 49 -22.22 -54.78 -23.29
CA LEU A 49 -23.66 -54.86 -23.60
C LEU A 49 -24.28 -53.45 -23.89
N ARG A 50 -25.51 -53.45 -24.43
CA ARG A 50 -26.42 -52.29 -24.62
C ARG A 50 -27.36 -52.15 -23.38
N PRO A 51 -28.32 -51.19 -23.24
CA PRO A 51 -28.98 -50.34 -24.26
C PRO A 51 -29.01 -48.84 -23.85
N LEU A 52 -29.76 -47.88 -24.45
CA LEU A 52 -30.60 -47.78 -25.66
C LEU A 52 -30.64 -46.30 -26.12
N GLN A 53 -30.77 -46.02 -27.42
CA GLN A 53 -31.33 -44.77 -27.93
C GLN A 53 -32.02 -45.04 -29.28
N GLY A 54 -33.29 -44.64 -29.43
CA GLY A 54 -34.11 -44.96 -30.61
C GLY A 54 -34.21 -43.80 -31.60
N ARG A 55 -33.99 -44.09 -32.89
CA ARG A 55 -34.00 -43.13 -34.01
C ARG A 55 -34.83 -43.69 -35.16
N MET A 56 -35.82 -42.94 -35.62
CA MET A 56 -36.38 -42.94 -36.99
C MET A 56 -36.71 -41.46 -37.29
N GLU A 57 -36.15 -40.80 -38.30
CA GLU A 57 -36.20 -41.06 -39.76
C GLU A 57 -37.50 -40.62 -40.44
N ALA A 58 -37.36 -40.14 -41.68
CA ALA A 58 -38.36 -39.32 -42.36
C ALA A 58 -38.97 -40.04 -43.57
N ALA A 59 -40.23 -39.71 -43.86
CA ALA A 59 -40.89 -40.01 -45.13
C ALA A 59 -41.76 -38.79 -45.52
N GLY A 60 -41.83 -38.49 -46.81
CA GLY A 60 -42.72 -37.47 -47.35
C GLY A 60 -44.02 -38.07 -47.88
N GLY A 61 -45.06 -37.25 -47.95
CA GLY A 61 -46.36 -37.59 -48.55
C GLY A 61 -47.11 -36.33 -48.96
N ARG A 62 -47.81 -36.38 -50.09
CA ARG A 62 -48.73 -35.35 -50.57
C ARG A 62 -50.17 -35.69 -50.18
N GLU A 63 -51.07 -34.76 -50.50
CA GLU A 63 -52.55 -34.88 -50.52
C GLU A 63 -53.26 -34.62 -49.18
N ALA A 64 -54.51 -34.11 -49.16
CA ALA A 64 -55.20 -33.18 -50.07
C ALA A 64 -56.52 -32.74 -49.41
N GLY A 65 -56.82 -31.43 -49.39
CA GLY A 65 -58.05 -30.88 -48.78
C GLY A 65 -58.08 -30.92 -47.24
N GLY A 66 -58.92 -30.13 -46.57
CA GLY A 66 -59.71 -29.01 -47.08
C GLY A 66 -60.85 -28.62 -46.14
N MET A 67 -60.90 -27.35 -45.72
CA MET A 67 -61.99 -26.70 -44.96
C MET A 67 -62.19 -27.25 -43.51
N ASP A 68 -62.61 -26.48 -42.50
CA ASP A 68 -62.82 -25.02 -42.43
C ASP A 68 -62.57 -24.44 -41.01
N HIS A 69 -62.95 -23.17 -40.79
CA HIS A 69 -63.01 -22.41 -39.52
C HIS A 69 -63.34 -23.25 -38.26
N GLU A 70 -62.76 -23.03 -37.07
CA GLU A 70 -62.73 -21.77 -36.29
C GLU A 70 -61.45 -21.58 -35.40
N GLY A 71 -61.46 -20.61 -34.46
CA GLY A 71 -60.49 -20.55 -33.34
C GLY A 71 -59.60 -19.29 -33.26
N ARG A 72 -59.84 -18.25 -34.07
CA ARG A 72 -59.02 -17.02 -34.14
C ARG A 72 -59.20 -16.04 -32.96
N VAL A 73 -59.11 -16.51 -31.71
CA VAL A 73 -59.15 -15.65 -30.50
C VAL A 73 -57.92 -15.83 -29.58
N ALA A 74 -57.51 -17.07 -29.30
CA ALA A 74 -56.56 -17.37 -28.22
C ALA A 74 -55.13 -16.78 -28.39
N ARG A 75 -54.68 -16.50 -29.61
CA ARG A 75 -53.25 -16.23 -29.90
C ARG A 75 -52.76 -14.79 -29.61
N ARG A 76 -53.61 -13.82 -29.24
CA ARG A 76 -53.18 -12.43 -28.99
C ARG A 76 -52.83 -12.08 -27.53
N LEU A 77 -53.15 -12.95 -26.55
CA LEU A 77 -52.87 -12.69 -25.13
C LEU A 77 -51.57 -13.32 -24.60
N ALA A 78 -51.10 -14.44 -25.19
CA ALA A 78 -49.89 -15.14 -24.74
C ALA A 78 -48.61 -14.32 -24.98
N GLY A 79 -48.37 -13.87 -26.22
CA GLY A 79 -47.15 -13.15 -26.60
C GLY A 79 -46.94 -11.81 -25.89
N ARG A 80 -48.01 -11.19 -25.39
CA ARG A 80 -47.94 -9.91 -24.64
C ARG A 80 -47.51 -10.11 -23.18
N ARG A 81 -47.84 -11.25 -22.57
CA ARG A 81 -47.37 -11.63 -21.22
C ARG A 81 -45.92 -12.12 -21.25
N PHE A 82 -45.55 -12.96 -22.23
CA PHE A 82 -44.17 -13.44 -22.37
C PHE A 82 -43.16 -12.30 -22.54
N ARG A 83 -43.45 -11.32 -23.40
CA ARG A 83 -42.60 -10.13 -23.58
C ARG A 83 -42.46 -9.29 -22.31
N LEU A 84 -43.49 -9.22 -21.47
CA LEU A 84 -43.42 -8.47 -20.20
C LEU A 84 -42.50 -9.17 -19.20
N TRP A 85 -42.58 -10.50 -19.08
CA TRP A 85 -41.69 -11.29 -18.21
C TRP A 85 -40.23 -11.26 -18.66
N VAL A 86 -39.96 -11.31 -19.97
CA VAL A 86 -38.58 -11.18 -20.50
C VAL A 86 -38.01 -9.78 -20.22
N LEU A 87 -38.80 -8.72 -20.38
CA LEU A 87 -38.37 -7.35 -20.02
C LEU A 87 -38.14 -7.20 -18.51
N LEU A 88 -38.99 -7.79 -17.67
CA LEU A 88 -38.81 -7.75 -16.22
C LEU A 88 -37.52 -8.46 -15.80
N LEU A 89 -37.24 -9.64 -16.37
CA LEU A 89 -35.99 -10.40 -16.13
C LEU A 89 -34.74 -9.64 -16.61
N LEU A 90 -34.81 -8.93 -17.74
CA LEU A 90 -33.72 -8.04 -18.20
C LEU A 90 -33.50 -6.88 -17.23
N CYS A 91 -34.56 -6.23 -16.76
CA CYS A 91 -34.45 -5.12 -15.80
C CYS A 91 -33.91 -5.57 -14.44
N THR A 92 -34.27 -6.77 -13.94
CA THR A 92 -33.74 -7.29 -12.66
C THR A 92 -32.30 -7.78 -12.75
N SER A 93 -31.86 -8.26 -13.91
CA SER A 93 -30.47 -8.72 -14.11
C SER A 93 -29.50 -7.57 -14.39
N GLY A 94 -29.97 -6.46 -14.97
CA GLY A 94 -29.15 -5.27 -15.22
C GLY A 94 -28.83 -4.40 -13.99
N MET A 95 -29.33 -4.73 -12.78
CA MET A 95 -29.33 -3.82 -11.62
C MET A 95 -28.45 -4.27 -10.44
N LEU A 96 -27.61 -5.30 -10.60
CA LEU A 96 -26.71 -5.78 -9.54
C LEU A 96 -25.26 -6.09 -9.98
N VAL A 97 -24.75 -5.33 -10.95
CA VAL A 97 -23.30 -5.07 -11.03
C VAL A 97 -23.02 -3.68 -10.45
N ALA A 98 -23.10 -3.58 -9.13
CA ALA A 98 -22.59 -2.43 -8.41
C ALA A 98 -21.06 -2.47 -8.48
N GLN A 99 -20.48 -1.91 -9.55
CA GLN A 99 -19.04 -1.77 -9.71
C GLN A 99 -18.52 -0.97 -8.51
N ARG A 100 -17.82 -1.65 -7.60
CA ARG A 100 -17.05 -0.99 -6.55
C ARG A 100 -15.90 -0.28 -7.25
N LEU A 101 -16.08 1.02 -7.51
CA LEU A 101 -14.97 1.89 -7.92
C LEU A 101 -13.85 1.72 -6.89
N PRO A 102 -12.62 1.37 -7.31
CA PRO A 102 -11.51 1.25 -6.38
C PRO A 102 -11.29 2.62 -5.74
N ALA A 103 -11.37 2.68 -4.41
CA ALA A 103 -11.17 3.93 -3.69
C ALA A 103 -9.74 4.45 -3.93
N ALA A 104 -9.58 5.78 -3.91
CA ALA A 104 -8.28 6.42 -3.88
C ALA A 104 -7.35 5.83 -2.81
N ALA A 105 -6.06 6.13 -2.95
CA ALA A 105 -5.25 6.47 -1.78
C ALA A 105 -5.89 7.68 -1.09
N GLN A 106 -6.91 7.43 -0.26
CA GLN A 106 -7.67 8.47 0.44
C GLN A 106 -6.72 9.29 1.32
N PRO A 107 -6.95 10.61 1.45
CA PRO A 107 -6.22 11.41 2.42
C PRO A 107 -6.43 10.85 3.83
N THR A 108 -5.53 11.18 4.74
CA THR A 108 -5.44 10.51 6.04
C THR A 108 -5.33 11.49 7.18
N ASP A 109 -6.15 11.25 8.20
CA ASP A 109 -6.08 11.93 9.48
C ASP A 109 -5.28 11.04 10.45
N ALA A 110 -4.03 11.45 10.71
CA ALA A 110 -3.09 10.74 11.54
C ALA A 110 -2.89 11.47 12.89
N VAL A 111 -3.17 10.80 14.00
CA VAL A 111 -2.85 11.33 15.34
C VAL A 111 -1.64 10.63 15.92
N LEU A 112 -0.56 11.39 16.15
CA LEU A 112 0.67 10.94 16.78
C LEU A 112 0.55 11.07 18.30
N VAL A 113 0.47 9.96 19.01
CA VAL A 113 0.31 9.89 20.46
C VAL A 113 1.66 9.50 21.07
N ILE A 114 2.35 10.49 21.62
CA ILE A 114 3.76 10.37 22.00
C ILE A 114 3.88 10.40 23.52
N ASP A 115 4.46 9.34 24.08
CA ASP A 115 4.65 9.18 25.51
C ASP A 115 5.63 10.22 26.07
N SER A 116 5.26 10.82 27.20
CA SER A 116 6.05 11.83 27.89
C SER A 116 6.28 11.54 29.37
N SER A 117 6.00 10.30 29.80
CA SER A 117 6.22 9.77 31.14
C SER A 117 7.70 9.76 31.57
N GLY A 118 7.94 9.42 32.84
CA GLY A 118 9.28 9.30 33.41
C GLY A 118 10.05 8.05 32.97
N SER A 119 9.35 6.94 32.65
CA SER A 119 9.97 5.68 32.21
C SER A 119 10.72 5.85 30.89
N MET A 120 10.22 6.72 30.01
CA MET A 120 10.86 7.15 28.75
C MET A 120 12.32 7.59 28.89
N LYS A 121 12.79 8.02 30.07
CA LYS A 121 14.22 8.34 30.29
C LYS A 121 15.12 7.10 30.26
N ARG A 122 14.56 5.92 30.55
CA ARG A 122 15.21 4.61 30.59
C ARG A 122 14.88 3.76 29.36
N THR A 123 13.63 3.82 28.89
CA THR A 123 13.14 3.01 27.77
C THR A 123 13.32 3.68 26.40
N ASP A 124 13.46 5.01 26.35
CA ASP A 124 13.86 5.77 25.16
C ASP A 124 14.89 6.88 25.50
N PRO A 125 16.12 6.51 25.94
CA PRO A 125 17.13 7.46 26.40
C PRO A 125 17.68 8.36 25.28
N ARG A 126 17.60 7.91 24.02
CA ARG A 126 17.99 8.68 22.83
C ARG A 126 16.86 9.59 22.30
N ARG A 127 15.67 9.55 22.91
CA ARG A 127 14.45 10.23 22.45
C ARG A 127 14.06 9.88 21.00
N LEU A 128 14.29 8.62 20.59
CA LEU A 128 13.97 8.06 19.27
C LEU A 128 12.51 8.30 18.85
N ARG A 129 11.58 8.44 19.80
CA ARG A 129 10.19 8.83 19.51
C ARG A 129 10.02 10.20 18.84
N VAL A 130 11.01 11.08 18.91
CA VAL A 130 11.02 12.39 18.23
C VAL A 130 11.39 12.29 16.73
N PRO A 131 12.55 11.72 16.32
CA PRO A 131 12.84 11.49 14.90
C PRO A 131 11.85 10.49 14.27
N ALA A 132 11.36 9.51 15.03
CA ALA A 132 10.25 8.64 14.66
C ALA A 132 9.01 9.41 14.17
N ALA A 133 8.43 10.23 15.05
CA ALA A 133 7.24 11.03 14.73
C ALA A 133 7.50 12.01 13.58
N ARG A 134 8.71 12.59 13.47
CA ARG A 134 9.10 13.45 12.35
C ARG A 134 9.22 12.71 11.02
N LEU A 135 9.75 11.48 11.01
CA LEU A 135 9.83 10.65 9.81
C LEU A 135 8.43 10.30 9.32
N PHE A 136 7.57 9.76 10.20
CA PHE A 136 6.19 9.45 9.84
C PHE A 136 5.42 10.69 9.34
N ALA A 137 5.57 11.83 10.04
CA ALA A 137 4.94 13.09 9.65
C ALA A 137 5.37 13.62 8.28
N ARG A 138 6.54 13.24 7.75
CA ARG A 138 7.01 13.70 6.43
C ARG A 138 6.86 12.67 5.31
N LEU A 139 6.54 11.41 5.63
CA LEU A 139 6.10 10.42 4.64
C LEU A 139 4.62 10.64 4.23
N LEU A 140 3.84 11.31 5.09
CA LEU A 140 2.48 11.75 4.77
C LEU A 140 2.48 12.89 3.73
N GLY A 141 1.54 12.84 2.77
CA GLY A 141 1.46 13.82 1.68
C GLY A 141 0.83 15.16 2.09
N PRO A 142 0.84 16.18 1.21
CA PRO A 142 0.28 17.51 1.53
C PRO A 142 -1.25 17.50 1.74
N GLY A 143 -1.97 16.48 1.22
CA GLY A 143 -3.40 16.28 1.49
C GLY A 143 -3.71 15.61 2.83
N ASP A 144 -2.72 15.00 3.49
CA ASP A 144 -2.90 14.37 4.80
C ASP A 144 -2.92 15.41 5.92
N ARG A 145 -3.54 15.08 7.06
CA ARG A 145 -3.62 15.93 8.24
C ARG A 145 -3.03 15.23 9.46
N ILE A 146 -2.32 15.98 10.30
CA ILE A 146 -1.56 15.48 11.43
C ILE A 146 -2.01 16.17 12.72
N GLY A 147 -2.45 15.37 13.69
CA GLY A 147 -2.58 15.75 15.08
C GLY A 147 -1.39 15.22 15.90
N VAL A 148 -1.03 15.91 16.98
CA VAL A 148 0.04 15.49 17.90
C VAL A 148 -0.44 15.64 19.34
N ILE A 149 -0.40 14.55 20.10
CA ILE A 149 -0.78 14.46 21.50
C ILE A 149 0.45 14.00 22.31
N SER A 150 0.81 14.77 23.34
CA SER A 150 1.73 14.31 24.39
C SER A 150 0.89 13.66 25.48
N PHE A 151 1.29 12.54 26.07
CA PHE A 151 0.53 11.95 27.17
C PHE A 151 1.36 11.54 28.39
N SER A 152 0.68 11.53 29.53
CA SER A 152 1.11 10.97 30.81
C SER A 152 -0.10 10.37 31.53
N ASP A 153 -0.51 10.92 32.67
CA ASP A 153 -1.79 10.70 33.36
C ASP A 153 -3.04 11.04 32.51
N ALA A 154 -2.90 11.98 31.56
CA ALA A 154 -3.91 12.32 30.55
C ALA A 154 -3.25 12.56 29.18
N GLY A 155 -4.07 12.66 28.13
CA GLY A 155 -3.63 13.06 26.79
C GLY A 155 -3.81 14.56 26.54
N TYR A 156 -2.72 15.26 26.20
CA TYR A 156 -2.68 16.69 25.96
C TYR A 156 -2.40 17.00 24.47
N PRO A 157 -3.37 17.59 23.73
CA PRO A 157 -3.14 18.10 22.38
C PRO A 157 -2.01 19.14 22.34
N VAL A 158 -0.96 18.86 21.58
CA VAL A 158 0.14 19.79 21.28
C VAL A 158 -0.05 20.43 19.90
N VAL A 159 -0.64 19.67 18.97
CA VAL A 159 -1.05 20.11 17.64
C VAL A 159 -2.41 19.50 17.34
N HIS A 160 -3.42 20.33 17.09
CA HIS A 160 -4.72 19.92 16.55
C HIS A 160 -4.57 19.47 15.10
N LEU A 161 -5.55 18.76 14.55
CA LEU A 161 -5.46 18.09 13.24
C LEU A 161 -5.22 19.09 12.10
N THR A 162 -3.95 19.23 11.68
CA THR A 162 -3.47 20.29 10.78
C THR A 162 -2.99 19.68 9.45
N PRO A 163 -3.32 20.26 8.27
CA PRO A 163 -2.77 19.82 6.99
C PRO A 163 -1.24 19.73 6.98
N ASN A 164 -0.67 18.74 6.29
CA ASN A 164 0.78 18.54 6.20
C ASN A 164 1.42 19.26 5.00
N ASP A 165 0.91 20.44 4.64
CA ASP A 165 1.47 21.29 3.58
C ASP A 165 2.75 22.04 4.04
N ALA A 166 3.41 22.70 3.09
CA ALA A 166 4.66 23.42 3.35
C ALA A 166 4.53 24.63 4.30
N ALA A 167 3.33 25.23 4.45
CA ALA A 167 3.10 26.34 5.38
C ALA A 167 2.92 25.84 6.82
N HIS A 168 2.30 24.67 7.00
CA HIS A 168 2.00 24.09 8.31
C HIS A 168 3.09 23.15 8.86
N ARG A 169 3.92 22.54 8.00
CA ARG A 169 4.93 21.53 8.40
C ARG A 169 5.85 21.98 9.55
N ALA A 170 6.28 23.24 9.55
CA ALA A 170 7.10 23.80 10.64
C ALA A 170 6.39 23.82 12.01
N ARG A 171 5.07 24.05 12.03
CA ARG A 171 4.24 23.98 13.27
C ARG A 171 4.16 22.55 13.80
N ILE A 172 3.98 21.58 12.90
CA ILE A 172 3.90 20.15 13.24
C ILE A 172 5.24 19.67 13.82
N GLU A 173 6.36 19.99 13.16
CA GLU A 173 7.71 19.61 13.62
C GLU A 173 8.12 20.26 14.95
N ALA A 174 7.71 21.51 15.17
CA ALA A 174 7.88 22.21 16.45
C ALA A 174 7.00 21.60 17.55
N GLY A 175 5.78 21.17 17.22
CA GLY A 175 4.89 20.44 18.13
C GLY A 175 5.50 19.12 18.60
N ILE A 176 5.95 18.28 17.67
CA ILE A 176 6.66 17.01 17.97
C ILE A 176 7.91 17.28 18.83
N GLY A 177 8.66 18.37 18.55
CA GLY A 177 9.84 18.75 19.32
C GLY A 177 9.58 19.10 20.79
N LYS A 178 8.36 19.56 21.14
CA LYS A 178 7.97 19.94 22.51
C LYS A 178 7.69 18.75 23.44
N VAL A 179 7.52 17.53 22.90
CA VAL A 179 7.18 16.36 23.73
C VAL A 179 8.32 16.00 24.68
N SER A 180 7.99 15.87 25.97
CA SER A 180 8.97 15.78 27.06
C SER A 180 9.20 14.34 27.57
N ALA A 181 9.80 14.22 28.74
CA ALA A 181 9.99 12.97 29.51
C ALA A 181 9.85 13.30 31.00
N LYS A 182 8.76 13.99 31.36
CA LYS A 182 8.55 14.64 32.68
C LYS A 182 7.24 14.26 33.37
N GLY A 183 6.31 13.57 32.68
CA GLY A 183 5.08 13.08 33.30
C GLY A 183 5.38 12.05 34.40
N ALA A 184 4.62 12.08 35.49
CA ALA A 184 4.81 11.16 36.61
C ALA A 184 4.21 9.77 36.36
N TYR A 185 3.27 9.65 35.41
CA TYR A 185 2.39 8.51 35.18
C TYR A 185 2.21 8.22 33.69
N THR A 186 1.69 7.04 33.36
CA THR A 186 1.43 6.54 32.01
C THR A 186 0.03 5.92 31.94
N ASN A 187 -0.94 6.68 31.40
CA ASN A 187 -2.35 6.29 31.30
C ASN A 187 -2.74 6.05 29.84
N LEU A 188 -2.54 4.82 29.37
CA LEU A 188 -2.82 4.43 27.98
C LEU A 188 -4.29 4.57 27.60
N ARG A 189 -5.24 4.41 28.55
CA ARG A 189 -6.67 4.63 28.29
C ARG A 189 -6.93 6.09 27.92
N ALA A 190 -6.45 7.04 28.71
CA ALA A 190 -6.63 8.47 28.43
C ALA A 190 -5.91 8.92 27.15
N ALA A 191 -4.76 8.32 26.83
CA ALA A 191 -4.03 8.58 25.60
C ALA A 191 -4.83 8.17 24.34
N VAL A 192 -5.37 6.94 24.34
CA VAL A 192 -6.22 6.41 23.26
C VAL A 192 -7.54 7.18 23.16
N GLN A 193 -8.16 7.51 24.30
CA GLN A 193 -9.39 8.30 24.37
C GLN A 193 -9.20 9.72 23.79
N ALA A 194 -8.10 10.41 24.13
CA ALA A 194 -7.81 11.75 23.60
C ALA A 194 -7.60 11.73 22.08
N ALA A 195 -6.91 10.71 21.55
CA ALA A 195 -6.71 10.56 20.11
C ALA A 195 -8.02 10.27 19.37
N ARG A 196 -8.87 9.41 19.94
CA ARG A 196 -10.24 9.16 19.46
C ARG A 196 -11.04 10.46 19.41
N THR A 197 -11.09 11.22 20.50
CA THR A 197 -11.89 12.45 20.58
C THR A 197 -11.36 13.58 19.68
N MET A 198 -10.07 13.63 19.36
CA MET A 198 -9.54 14.49 18.29
C MET A 198 -10.10 14.08 16.92
N LEU A 199 -10.03 12.80 16.56
CA LEU A 199 -10.56 12.26 15.30
C LEU A 199 -12.09 12.32 15.19
N GLU A 200 -12.82 12.25 16.30
CA GLU A 200 -14.28 12.43 16.35
C GLU A 200 -14.71 13.89 16.09
N ARG A 201 -13.90 14.87 16.49
CA ARG A 201 -14.25 16.31 16.44
C ARG A 201 -13.67 17.05 15.24
N GLU A 202 -12.48 16.67 14.80
CA GLU A 202 -11.69 17.37 13.78
C GLU A 202 -11.52 16.53 12.51
N GLY A 203 -11.68 15.20 12.63
CA GLY A 203 -11.45 14.21 11.58
C GLY A 203 -12.56 14.17 10.52
N ASP A 204 -12.18 13.98 9.26
CA ASP A 204 -13.07 13.90 8.12
C ASP A 204 -13.59 12.45 7.98
N PRO A 205 -14.89 12.21 7.73
CA PRO A 205 -15.42 10.85 7.51
C PRO A 205 -14.98 10.18 6.20
N SER A 206 -14.47 10.94 5.23
CA SER A 206 -13.95 10.45 3.94
C SER A 206 -12.45 10.15 3.94
N HIS A 207 -11.73 10.58 4.99
CA HIS A 207 -10.33 10.28 5.20
C HIS A 207 -10.13 8.93 5.89
N GLN A 208 -9.01 8.25 5.62
CA GLN A 208 -8.57 7.16 6.50
C GLN A 208 -8.13 7.72 7.85
N ARG A 209 -8.50 7.06 8.95
CA ARG A 209 -8.23 7.53 10.30
C ARG A 209 -7.26 6.58 11.00
N LEU A 210 -6.13 7.09 11.46
CA LEU A 210 -5.14 6.30 12.17
C LEU A 210 -4.60 7.00 13.42
N VAL A 211 -4.24 6.19 14.40
CA VAL A 211 -3.53 6.60 15.61
C VAL A 211 -2.22 5.86 15.64
N LEU A 212 -1.12 6.58 15.86
CA LEU A 212 0.21 6.01 16.05
C LEU A 212 0.69 6.32 17.47
N LEU A 213 0.77 5.28 18.30
CA LEU A 213 1.19 5.36 19.70
C LEU A 213 2.67 5.00 19.84
N LEU A 214 3.46 5.90 20.42
CA LEU A 214 4.91 5.75 20.66
C LEU A 214 5.14 5.71 22.17
N SER A 215 5.33 4.52 22.76
CA SER A 215 5.34 4.28 24.22
C SER A 215 6.11 3.01 24.58
N ASP A 216 6.44 2.81 25.86
CA ASP A 216 6.93 1.52 26.38
C ASP A 216 5.82 0.59 26.89
N GLY A 217 4.55 0.97 26.70
CA GLY A 217 3.39 0.10 26.89
C GLY A 217 2.99 -0.16 28.34
N HIS A 218 3.70 0.37 29.33
CA HIS A 218 3.37 0.14 30.74
C HIS A 218 2.24 1.07 31.20
N MET A 219 1.16 0.52 31.75
CA MET A 219 0.16 1.30 32.49
C MET A 219 0.66 1.53 33.92
N ASP A 220 0.84 2.79 34.33
CA ASP A 220 1.22 3.17 35.70
C ASP A 220 0.53 4.49 36.08
N THR A 221 -0.44 4.42 36.98
CA THR A 221 -1.12 5.57 37.59
C THR A 221 -0.90 5.64 39.11
N GLY A 222 0.14 4.96 39.61
CA GLY A 222 0.48 4.88 41.03
C GLY A 222 -0.41 3.95 41.88
N ASP A 223 -1.39 3.25 41.29
CA ASP A 223 -2.22 2.24 41.94
C ASP A 223 -2.43 1.07 40.98
N ALA A 224 -1.73 -0.05 41.19
CA ALA A 224 -1.85 -1.24 40.35
C ALA A 224 -3.29 -1.78 40.24
N LYS A 225 -4.17 -1.52 41.22
CA LYS A 225 -5.60 -1.87 41.11
C LYS A 225 -6.35 -0.93 40.17
N ARG A 226 -5.98 0.35 40.11
CA ARG A 226 -6.46 1.32 39.12
C ARG A 226 -5.95 1.00 37.73
N ASP A 227 -4.68 0.63 37.62
CA ASP A 227 -4.05 0.27 36.35
C ASP A 227 -4.73 -0.96 35.72
N ALA A 228 -4.97 -2.01 36.50
CA ALA A 228 -5.75 -3.16 36.06
C ALA A 228 -7.17 -2.79 35.58
N ARG A 229 -7.88 -1.90 36.31
CA ARG A 229 -9.21 -1.39 35.88
C ARG A 229 -9.14 -0.54 34.60
N LEU A 230 -8.07 0.23 34.41
CA LEU A 230 -7.88 1.06 33.21
C LEU A 230 -7.51 0.22 31.99
N VAL A 231 -6.72 -0.84 32.15
CA VAL A 231 -6.40 -1.80 31.07
C VAL A 231 -7.65 -2.60 30.68
N GLU A 232 -8.42 -3.10 31.64
CA GLU A 232 -9.67 -3.82 31.36
C GLU A 232 -10.66 -2.94 30.58
N ALA A 233 -10.83 -1.68 31.00
CA ALA A 233 -11.73 -0.75 30.34
C ALA A 233 -11.20 -0.22 28.99
N LEU A 234 -9.88 -0.21 28.78
CA LEU A 234 -9.27 0.05 27.47
C LEU A 234 -9.67 -1.04 26.46
N PHE A 235 -9.66 -2.31 26.87
CA PHE A 235 -10.07 -3.43 26.01
C PHE A 235 -11.59 -3.61 25.86
N SER A 236 -12.38 -3.35 26.90
CA SER A 236 -13.83 -3.54 26.87
C SER A 236 -14.62 -2.31 26.38
N GLU A 237 -14.10 -1.09 26.55
CA GLU A 237 -14.77 0.14 26.08
C GLU A 237 -14.06 0.81 24.88
N GLU A 238 -12.79 1.23 25.03
CA GLU A 238 -12.19 2.20 24.10
C GLU A 238 -11.71 1.60 22.78
N LEU A 239 -11.01 0.45 22.80
CA LEU A 239 -10.56 -0.21 21.56
C LEU A 239 -11.73 -0.70 20.69
N PRO A 240 -12.84 -1.25 21.26
CA PRO A 240 -14.06 -1.52 20.50
C PRO A 240 -14.70 -0.26 19.91
N ARG A 241 -14.61 0.90 20.59
CA ARG A 241 -15.04 2.18 20.01
C ARG A 241 -14.16 2.56 18.82
N LEU A 242 -12.83 2.63 18.97
CA LEU A 242 -11.89 2.91 17.86
C LEU A 242 -12.20 2.06 16.62
N LYS A 243 -12.36 0.75 16.81
CA LYS A 243 -12.65 -0.20 15.73
C LYS A 243 -13.97 0.10 15.00
N ARG A 244 -15.03 0.44 15.73
CA ARG A 244 -16.32 0.85 15.13
C ARG A 244 -16.23 2.19 14.41
N ASP A 245 -15.41 3.10 14.91
CA ASP A 245 -15.26 4.46 14.38
C ASP A 245 -14.28 4.53 13.18
N GLY A 246 -13.81 3.36 12.71
CA GLY A 246 -12.91 3.20 11.54
C GLY A 246 -11.44 3.48 11.84
N ILE A 247 -11.06 3.63 13.11
CA ILE A 247 -9.73 4.12 13.52
C ILE A 247 -8.77 2.94 13.76
N ARG A 248 -7.70 2.85 12.96
CA ARG A 248 -6.62 1.88 13.17
C ARG A 248 -5.59 2.42 14.18
N LEU A 249 -5.34 1.67 15.26
CA LEU A 249 -4.29 1.96 16.23
C LEU A 249 -3.03 1.13 15.91
N HIS A 250 -1.94 1.82 15.60
CA HIS A 250 -0.62 1.23 15.42
C HIS A 250 0.28 1.60 16.61
N THR A 251 1.19 0.70 17.02
CA THR A 251 2.01 0.90 18.23
C THR A 251 3.51 0.69 17.93
N ILE A 252 4.36 1.53 18.53
CA ILE A 252 5.82 1.43 18.45
C ILE A 252 6.44 1.51 19.85
N ALA A 253 7.27 0.50 20.14
CA ALA A 253 8.15 0.43 21.30
C ALA A 253 9.61 0.70 20.90
N PHE A 254 10.43 1.17 21.86
CA PHE A 254 11.84 1.52 21.63
C PHE A 254 12.84 0.61 22.37
N THR A 255 12.36 -0.38 23.11
CA THR A 255 13.18 -1.35 23.84
C THR A 255 12.44 -2.67 24.03
N GLU A 256 13.19 -3.76 24.20
CA GLU A 256 12.67 -5.09 24.55
C GLU A 256 12.11 -5.12 25.98
N ALA A 257 12.47 -4.14 26.83
CA ALA A 257 11.90 -3.93 28.16
C ALA A 257 10.55 -3.19 28.15
N SER A 258 9.89 -3.06 26.98
CA SER A 258 8.53 -2.55 26.84
C SER A 258 7.50 -3.66 26.97
N ASP A 259 6.26 -3.33 27.37
CA ASP A 259 5.13 -4.28 27.34
C ASP A 259 4.64 -4.45 25.90
N LEU A 260 5.40 -5.25 25.15
CA LEU A 260 5.12 -5.59 23.76
C LEU A 260 3.83 -6.42 23.63
N GLU A 261 3.42 -7.18 24.66
CA GLU A 261 2.18 -7.97 24.63
C GLU A 261 0.96 -7.06 24.69
N LEU A 262 0.93 -6.11 25.63
CA LEU A 262 -0.13 -5.12 25.75
C LEU A 262 -0.21 -4.25 24.48
N LEU A 263 0.94 -3.76 23.98
CA LEU A 263 0.99 -2.97 22.74
C LEU A 263 0.53 -3.76 21.50
N ALA A 264 0.85 -5.06 21.41
CA ALA A 264 0.39 -5.97 20.36
C ALA A 264 -1.13 -6.19 20.42
N ARG A 265 -1.64 -6.51 21.60
CA ARG A 265 -3.08 -6.71 21.84
C ARG A 265 -3.88 -5.44 21.54
N MET A 266 -3.37 -4.27 21.93
CA MET A 266 -3.98 -2.96 21.63
C MET A 266 -4.08 -2.71 20.13
N ALA A 267 -3.00 -2.94 19.37
CA ALA A 267 -2.99 -2.71 17.93
C ALA A 267 -3.91 -3.70 17.19
N HIS A 268 -3.72 -5.00 17.46
CA HIS A 268 -4.46 -6.09 16.82
C HIS A 268 -5.98 -5.97 17.04
N ALA A 269 -6.43 -5.52 18.22
CA ALA A 269 -7.85 -5.28 18.49
C ALA A 269 -8.52 -4.36 17.44
N THR A 270 -7.79 -3.36 16.93
CA THR A 270 -8.26 -2.40 15.91
C THR A 270 -7.91 -2.78 14.46
N GLY A 271 -7.14 -3.84 14.24
CA GLY A 271 -6.58 -4.17 12.92
C GLY A 271 -5.35 -3.33 12.54
N GLY A 272 -4.67 -2.72 13.51
CA GLY A 272 -3.33 -2.15 13.32
C GLY A 272 -2.23 -3.15 13.70
N ILE A 273 -0.98 -2.68 13.66
CA ILE A 273 0.23 -3.50 13.93
C ILE A 273 1.15 -2.86 14.98
N THR A 274 2.03 -3.69 15.53
CA THR A 274 3.05 -3.32 16.52
C THR A 274 4.44 -3.54 15.96
N ARG A 275 5.39 -2.66 16.28
CA ARG A 275 6.80 -2.82 15.92
C ARG A 275 7.73 -2.41 17.07
N LEU A 276 8.87 -3.09 17.16
CA LEU A 276 9.96 -2.74 18.08
C LEU A 276 11.08 -2.04 17.30
N ALA A 277 11.36 -0.79 17.64
CA ALA A 277 12.48 -0.01 17.12
C ALA A 277 13.61 0.09 18.18
N SER A 278 14.24 -1.04 18.49
CA SER A 278 15.25 -1.15 19.57
C SER A 278 16.54 -0.35 19.34
N ASN A 279 16.77 0.18 18.15
CA ASN A 279 17.96 0.96 17.81
C ASN A 279 17.74 1.86 16.58
N ASP A 280 18.62 2.84 16.44
CA ASP A 280 18.59 3.95 15.47
C ASP A 280 18.64 3.50 13.99
N ARG A 281 19.10 2.28 13.69
CA ARG A 281 19.08 1.67 12.33
C ARG A 281 17.84 0.83 12.08
N ALA A 282 17.30 0.16 13.09
CA ALA A 282 15.99 -0.50 12.99
C ALA A 282 14.85 0.53 12.89
N LEU A 283 15.05 1.73 13.46
CA LEU A 283 14.08 2.81 13.54
C LEU A 283 13.44 3.12 12.16
N HIS A 284 14.22 3.54 11.15
CA HIS A 284 13.65 3.93 9.86
C HIS A 284 13.07 2.75 9.07
N GLN A 285 13.60 1.54 9.25
CA GLN A 285 13.05 0.31 8.67
C GLN A 285 11.66 -0.02 9.27
N VAL A 286 11.51 0.15 10.58
CA VAL A 286 10.23 0.03 11.30
C VAL A 286 9.23 1.09 10.81
N PHE A 287 9.66 2.33 10.59
CA PHE A 287 8.79 3.36 10.02
C PHE A 287 8.39 3.08 8.57
N GLY A 288 9.32 2.58 7.74
CA GLY A 288 9.02 2.13 6.39
C GLY A 288 7.95 1.04 6.39
N ALA A 289 8.15 -0.03 7.17
CA ALA A 289 7.18 -1.12 7.31
C ALA A 289 5.82 -0.67 7.87
N LEU A 290 5.80 0.28 8.82
CA LEU A 290 4.57 0.85 9.34
C LEU A 290 3.85 1.71 8.28
N PHE A 291 4.56 2.58 7.57
CA PHE A 291 3.99 3.43 6.53
C PHE A 291 3.47 2.60 5.35
N GLU A 292 4.23 1.59 4.92
CA GLU A 292 3.81 0.54 3.99
C GLU A 292 2.49 -0.11 4.44
N THR A 293 2.38 -0.54 5.70
CA THR A 293 1.16 -1.19 6.24
C THR A 293 -0.02 -0.22 6.37
N ALA A 294 0.23 1.00 6.85
CA ALA A 294 -0.82 1.93 7.28
C ALA A 294 -1.36 2.81 6.15
N LYS A 295 -0.56 3.10 5.12
CA LYS A 295 -0.91 3.96 3.97
C LYS A 295 -0.88 3.24 2.63
N GLN A 296 -0.20 2.09 2.51
CA GLN A 296 -0.03 1.35 1.26
C GLN A 296 0.39 2.26 0.07
N PRO A 297 1.48 3.05 0.23
CA PRO A 297 1.96 3.96 -0.81
C PRO A 297 2.34 3.19 -2.08
N ASP A 298 2.27 3.87 -3.24
CA ASP A 298 2.93 3.37 -4.44
C ASP A 298 4.45 3.59 -4.36
N MET A 299 5.22 2.66 -4.92
CA MET A 299 6.66 2.59 -4.72
C MET A 299 7.39 2.28 -6.03
N LEU A 300 8.65 2.67 -6.13
CA LEU A 300 9.56 2.28 -7.19
C LEU A 300 10.54 1.22 -6.66
N PRO A 301 10.70 0.06 -7.32
CA PRO A 301 11.68 -0.94 -6.89
C PRO A 301 13.11 -0.38 -7.08
N ILE A 302 13.90 -0.39 -6.01
CA ILE A 302 15.32 -0.03 -6.04
C ILE A 302 16.14 -1.31 -6.23
N GLU A 303 16.87 -1.41 -7.33
CA GLU A 303 17.68 -2.57 -7.70
C GLU A 303 19.14 -2.11 -7.86
N HIS A 304 20.06 -2.65 -7.04
CA HIS A 304 21.47 -2.25 -7.00
C HIS A 304 21.73 -0.74 -6.74
N GLY A 305 20.72 -0.03 -6.22
CA GLY A 305 20.75 1.43 -6.03
C GLY A 305 20.14 2.23 -7.18
N GLU A 306 19.77 1.59 -8.29
CA GLU A 306 19.06 2.23 -9.41
C GLU A 306 17.54 2.10 -9.25
N PHE A 307 16.79 3.11 -9.71
CA PHE A 307 15.33 3.04 -9.84
C PHE A 307 14.84 3.84 -11.07
N LEU A 308 13.76 3.39 -11.70
CA LEU A 308 13.18 4.01 -12.89
C LEU A 308 12.04 4.96 -12.50
N VAL A 309 12.12 6.21 -12.94
CA VAL A 309 11.05 7.21 -12.82
C VAL A 309 10.44 7.46 -14.20
N ASP A 310 9.12 7.35 -14.32
CA ASP A 310 8.36 7.62 -15.55
C ASP A 310 7.61 8.96 -15.48
N ASP A 311 6.99 9.35 -16.59
CA ASP A 311 6.30 10.63 -16.78
C ASP A 311 5.02 10.79 -15.95
N ALA A 312 4.47 9.70 -15.39
CA ALA A 312 3.31 9.76 -14.50
C ALA A 312 3.69 10.01 -13.02
N VAL A 313 4.98 10.14 -12.67
CA VAL A 313 5.46 10.44 -11.32
C VAL A 313 5.59 11.95 -11.10
N GLY A 314 4.69 12.53 -10.30
CA GLY A 314 4.72 13.95 -9.94
C GLY A 314 5.71 14.29 -8.82
N GLU A 315 5.93 13.35 -7.91
CA GLU A 315 6.88 13.46 -6.79
C GLU A 315 7.44 12.08 -6.44
N PHE A 316 8.70 12.00 -6.03
CA PHE A 316 9.20 10.84 -5.29
C PHE A 316 9.85 11.24 -3.96
N THR A 317 9.75 10.38 -2.96
CA THR A 317 10.46 10.49 -1.68
C THR A 317 11.30 9.25 -1.43
N VAL A 318 12.63 9.40 -1.45
CA VAL A 318 13.58 8.34 -1.13
C VAL A 318 13.93 8.36 0.35
N VAL A 319 13.87 7.20 1.02
CA VAL A 319 14.47 6.96 2.34
C VAL A 319 15.77 6.18 2.14
N ALA A 320 16.90 6.81 2.46
CA ALA A 320 18.24 6.34 2.12
C ALA A 320 19.08 6.10 3.39
N SER A 321 19.35 4.83 3.68
CA SER A 321 20.05 4.37 4.89
C SER A 321 21.55 4.67 4.84
N LYS A 322 22.13 5.00 5.98
CA LYS A 322 23.58 5.22 6.14
C LYS A 322 24.23 4.09 6.91
N ALA A 323 25.31 3.54 6.35
CA ALA A 323 26.15 2.58 7.06
C ALA A 323 26.81 3.22 8.30
N ARG A 324 27.19 4.51 8.24
CA ARG A 324 27.86 5.28 9.31
C ARG A 324 27.44 6.77 9.27
N PRO A 325 27.42 7.53 10.39
CA PRO A 325 26.94 8.92 10.42
C PRO A 325 27.71 9.95 9.58
N ASP A 326 28.97 9.67 9.26
CA ASP A 326 29.81 10.49 8.36
C ASP A 326 29.45 10.30 6.87
N VAL A 327 28.69 9.26 6.52
CA VAL A 327 28.21 9.03 5.16
C VAL A 327 27.32 10.19 4.69
N ARG A 328 27.54 10.63 3.45
CA ARG A 328 26.71 11.63 2.77
C ARG A 328 26.07 10.93 1.58
N ILE A 329 24.75 10.86 1.57
CA ILE A 329 23.99 10.30 0.46
C ILE A 329 24.13 11.24 -0.74
N VAL A 330 24.23 10.66 -1.94
CA VAL A 330 24.26 11.42 -3.21
C VAL A 330 23.25 10.80 -4.15
N LEU A 331 22.49 11.63 -4.85
CA LEU A 331 21.48 11.22 -5.81
C LEU A 331 21.94 11.62 -7.23
N GLU A 332 22.03 10.67 -8.15
CA GLU A 332 22.38 10.89 -9.55
C GLU A 332 21.10 10.96 -10.40
N MET A 333 20.94 12.07 -11.12
CA MET A 333 19.86 12.29 -12.09
C MET A 333 20.06 11.43 -13.36
N PRO A 334 18.99 11.21 -14.17
CA PRO A 334 19.11 10.52 -15.47
C PRO A 334 20.07 11.17 -16.47
N ASP A 335 20.37 12.46 -16.32
CA ASP A 335 21.37 13.19 -17.11
C ASP A 335 22.81 13.15 -16.53
N GLY A 336 23.02 12.39 -15.46
CA GLY A 336 24.32 12.23 -14.79
C GLY A 336 24.68 13.34 -13.79
N ARG A 337 23.86 14.39 -13.62
CA ARG A 337 24.09 15.40 -12.57
C ARG A 337 23.92 14.80 -11.18
N ARG A 338 24.77 15.21 -10.23
CA ARG A 338 24.76 14.71 -8.85
C ARG A 338 24.27 15.77 -7.86
N ILE A 339 23.30 15.37 -7.03
CA ILE A 339 22.71 16.17 -5.96
C ILE A 339 23.14 15.59 -4.62
N ALA A 340 23.53 16.46 -3.69
CA ALA A 340 23.69 16.19 -2.27
C ALA A 340 22.96 17.30 -1.49
N ALA A 341 22.75 17.13 -0.19
CA ALA A 341 22.07 18.14 0.64
C ALA A 341 22.63 19.57 0.50
N VAL A 342 23.94 19.72 0.29
CA VAL A 342 24.64 21.01 0.14
C VAL A 342 24.36 21.74 -1.18
N ASN A 343 23.87 21.04 -2.21
CA ASN A 343 23.47 21.61 -3.50
C ASN A 343 22.05 21.15 -3.92
N ALA A 344 21.22 20.79 -2.94
CA ALA A 344 19.80 20.51 -3.16
C ALA A 344 19.10 21.78 -3.66
N GLY A 345 18.62 21.74 -4.92
CA GLY A 345 17.88 22.84 -5.53
C GLY A 345 16.51 23.03 -4.90
N ARG A 346 15.81 24.11 -5.27
CA ARG A 346 14.52 24.49 -4.64
C ARG A 346 13.39 23.45 -4.74
N ALA A 347 13.47 22.50 -5.67
CA ALA A 347 12.52 21.39 -5.84
C ALA A 347 12.98 20.08 -5.16
N VAL A 348 14.01 20.14 -4.31
CA VAL A 348 14.56 18.99 -3.57
C VAL A 348 14.53 19.28 -2.08
N HIS A 349 13.61 18.64 -1.36
CA HIS A 349 13.52 18.73 0.09
C HIS A 349 14.34 17.62 0.74
N TRP A 350 15.56 17.96 1.15
CA TRP A 350 16.52 17.04 1.74
C TRP A 350 16.53 17.15 3.27
N PHE A 351 16.15 16.07 3.96
CA PHE A 351 16.37 15.91 5.40
C PHE A 351 17.59 15.04 5.65
N GLN A 352 18.42 15.45 6.60
CA GLN A 352 19.58 14.67 7.04
C GLN A 352 19.45 14.21 8.50
N SER A 353 19.83 12.97 8.75
CA SER A 353 20.03 12.41 10.08
C SER A 353 21.26 11.49 10.12
N ASP A 354 21.63 10.99 11.30
CA ASP A 354 22.83 10.15 11.46
C ASP A 354 22.68 8.73 10.89
N THR A 355 21.46 8.19 10.77
CA THR A 355 21.21 6.82 10.27
C THR A 355 20.51 6.75 8.91
N PHE A 356 19.88 7.82 8.45
CA PHE A 356 19.32 7.94 7.11
C PHE A 356 19.26 9.40 6.63
N ASP A 357 19.30 9.61 5.31
CA ASP A 357 18.74 10.83 4.71
C ASP A 357 17.36 10.51 4.11
N MET A 358 16.50 11.51 4.03
CA MET A 358 15.22 11.42 3.33
C MET A 358 15.13 12.55 2.31
N ILE A 359 14.84 12.20 1.06
CA ILE A 359 15.02 13.08 -0.09
C ILE A 359 13.74 13.08 -0.92
N THR A 360 12.96 14.16 -0.79
CA THR A 360 11.78 14.40 -1.62
C THR A 360 12.16 15.24 -2.84
N VAL A 361 11.73 14.83 -4.03
CA VAL A 361 11.97 15.51 -5.31
C VAL A 361 10.65 15.77 -6.01
N GLU A 362 10.31 17.05 -6.18
CA GLU A 362 9.11 17.51 -6.87
C GLU A 362 9.39 17.66 -8.38
N GLY A 363 8.46 17.23 -9.24
CA GLY A 363 8.59 17.28 -10.70
C GLY A 363 9.86 16.60 -11.25
N PRO A 364 10.17 15.35 -10.86
CA PRO A 364 11.42 14.69 -11.24
C PRO A 364 11.49 14.41 -12.75
N PRO A 365 12.60 14.74 -13.43
CA PRO A 365 12.83 14.27 -14.80
C PRO A 365 12.75 12.73 -14.91
N PRO A 366 12.07 12.19 -15.94
CA PRO A 366 11.96 10.74 -16.14
C PRO A 366 13.28 10.12 -16.62
N GLY A 367 13.44 8.84 -16.34
CA GLY A 367 14.63 8.03 -16.61
C GLY A 367 15.15 7.30 -15.37
N THR A 368 16.33 6.68 -15.48
CA THR A 368 16.97 5.96 -14.36
C THR A 368 17.68 6.93 -13.43
N TRP A 369 17.30 6.91 -12.16
CA TRP A 369 17.98 7.62 -11.07
C TRP A 369 18.88 6.65 -10.29
N ARG A 370 19.98 7.14 -9.70
CA ARG A 370 20.84 6.32 -8.81
C ARG A 370 20.96 6.90 -7.41
N LEU A 371 20.75 6.05 -6.42
CA LEU A 371 21.03 6.31 -5.01
C LEU A 371 22.46 5.86 -4.67
N LEU A 372 23.39 6.82 -4.58
CA LEU A 372 24.80 6.57 -4.31
C LEU A 372 25.13 6.73 -2.82
N ALA A 373 26.11 5.95 -2.35
CA ALA A 373 26.61 5.89 -0.98
C ALA A 373 25.60 5.48 0.12
N ALA A 374 24.35 5.17 -0.22
CA ALA A 374 23.43 4.50 0.69
C ALA A 374 23.88 3.07 1.00
N ASP A 375 23.54 2.57 2.19
CA ASP A 375 23.76 1.18 2.59
C ASP A 375 22.82 0.25 1.78
N PRO A 376 23.33 -0.68 0.94
CA PRO A 376 22.48 -1.59 0.16
C PRO A 376 21.67 -2.55 1.04
N ALA A 377 22.19 -2.93 2.21
CA ALA A 377 21.50 -3.79 3.18
C ALA A 377 20.56 -2.98 4.10
N GLY A 378 20.64 -1.65 4.08
CA GLY A 378 19.87 -0.77 4.95
C GLY A 378 18.35 -0.75 4.72
N GLY A 379 17.86 -1.39 3.65
CA GLY A 379 16.41 -1.48 3.35
C GLY A 379 15.83 -0.20 2.75
N ASN A 380 16.58 0.45 1.86
CA ASN A 380 16.20 1.71 1.20
C ASN A 380 14.85 1.61 0.47
N ARG A 381 14.17 2.75 0.31
CA ARG A 381 12.82 2.87 -0.28
C ARG A 381 12.69 4.09 -1.17
N ALA A 382 11.89 3.99 -2.21
CA ALA A 382 11.43 5.12 -3.03
C ALA A 382 9.90 5.06 -3.09
N TYR A 383 9.24 5.97 -2.37
CA TYR A 383 7.79 6.18 -2.40
C TYR A 383 7.45 7.21 -3.50
N VAL A 384 6.29 7.10 -4.14
CA VAL A 384 5.87 8.01 -5.22
C VAL A 384 4.46 8.56 -5.06
N VAL A 385 4.27 9.80 -5.50
CA VAL A 385 2.97 10.37 -5.86
C VAL A 385 2.86 10.30 -7.39
N THR A 386 1.90 9.52 -7.87
CA THR A 386 1.82 9.12 -9.29
C THR A 386 0.37 8.99 -9.75
N ASP A 387 0.08 9.45 -10.97
CA ASP A 387 -1.22 9.23 -11.62
C ASP A 387 -1.42 7.77 -12.04
N LEU A 388 -0.33 7.00 -12.22
CA LEU A 388 -0.34 5.57 -12.49
C LEU A 388 -0.04 4.80 -11.19
N GLY A 389 -1.08 4.32 -10.51
CA GLY A 389 -0.98 3.60 -9.23
C GLY A 389 -1.05 2.08 -9.39
N LEU A 390 -0.53 1.32 -8.42
CA LEU A 390 -0.63 -0.13 -8.33
C LEU A 390 -1.40 -0.52 -7.07
N HIS A 391 -2.61 -1.03 -7.24
CA HIS A 391 -3.37 -1.61 -6.14
C HIS A 391 -3.00 -3.08 -5.97
N ALA A 392 -2.93 -3.54 -4.73
CA ALA A 392 -2.71 -4.92 -4.37
C ALA A 392 -3.58 -5.29 -3.15
N GLU A 393 -4.17 -6.48 -3.18
CA GLU A 393 -5.00 -7.00 -2.10
C GLU A 393 -4.62 -8.44 -1.75
N ILE A 394 -4.89 -8.84 -0.50
CA ILE A 394 -4.69 -10.19 0.02
C ILE A 394 -5.97 -10.69 0.70
N THR A 395 -6.39 -11.90 0.36
CA THR A 395 -7.59 -12.54 0.90
C THR A 395 -7.29 -13.99 1.31
N PRO A 396 -7.54 -14.39 2.57
CA PRO A 396 -8.01 -13.57 3.69
C PRO A 396 -6.93 -12.59 4.21
N THR A 397 -7.36 -11.49 4.83
CA THR A 397 -6.47 -10.47 5.42
C THR A 397 -5.88 -10.89 6.78
N SER A 398 -6.33 -12.02 7.34
CA SER A 398 -5.79 -12.62 8.56
C SER A 398 -5.77 -14.15 8.39
N PRO A 399 -4.84 -14.68 7.57
CA PRO A 399 -4.73 -16.10 7.28
C PRO A 399 -4.26 -16.90 8.51
N ARG A 400 -4.64 -18.18 8.55
CA ARG A 400 -4.01 -19.20 9.39
C ARG A 400 -3.04 -20.05 8.59
N GLN A 401 -2.16 -20.72 9.30
CA GLN A 401 -1.29 -21.76 8.77
C GLN A 401 -2.15 -22.82 8.05
N GLY A 402 -1.77 -23.18 6.83
CA GLY A 402 -2.52 -24.11 5.99
C GLY A 402 -3.66 -23.49 5.16
N ASP A 403 -4.01 -22.21 5.35
CA ASP A 403 -4.98 -21.51 4.49
C ASP A 403 -4.39 -21.25 3.08
N THR A 404 -5.28 -21.10 2.10
CA THR A 404 -4.94 -20.63 0.75
C THR A 404 -5.11 -19.11 0.68
N LEU A 405 -3.99 -18.39 0.59
CA LEU A 405 -3.96 -16.95 0.34
C LEU A 405 -4.19 -16.68 -1.15
N THR A 406 -5.11 -15.79 -1.48
CA THR A 406 -5.23 -15.19 -2.82
C THR A 406 -4.55 -13.82 -2.80
N VAL A 407 -3.63 -13.59 -3.73
CA VAL A 407 -3.02 -12.27 -3.97
C VAL A 407 -3.64 -11.71 -5.25
N ARG A 408 -4.08 -10.45 -5.22
CA ARG A 408 -4.67 -9.74 -6.37
C ARG A 408 -3.95 -8.42 -6.61
N ALA A 409 -3.89 -8.00 -7.87
CA ALA A 409 -3.23 -6.77 -8.30
C ALA A 409 -3.94 -6.14 -9.50
N TRP A 410 -4.01 -4.80 -9.56
CA TRP A 410 -4.41 -4.08 -10.77
C TRP A 410 -3.79 -2.69 -10.81
N LEU A 411 -3.61 -2.16 -12.02
CA LEU A 411 -3.19 -0.78 -12.21
C LEU A 411 -4.39 0.17 -12.19
N THR A 412 -4.18 1.38 -11.72
CA THR A 412 -5.15 2.49 -11.79
C THR A 412 -4.56 3.68 -12.51
N ARG A 413 -5.41 4.48 -13.17
CA ARG A 413 -5.08 5.85 -13.58
C ARG A 413 -5.97 6.83 -12.84
N GLY A 414 -5.40 7.58 -11.90
CA GLY A 414 -6.11 8.43 -10.95
C GLY A 414 -7.05 7.63 -10.06
N GLN A 415 -8.30 7.44 -10.50
CA GLN A 415 -9.36 6.69 -9.79
C GLN A 415 -9.95 5.52 -10.59
N ALA A 416 -9.65 5.43 -11.90
CA ALA A 416 -10.17 4.37 -12.75
C ALA A 416 -9.21 3.17 -12.78
N ARG A 417 -9.71 1.94 -12.77
CA ARG A 417 -8.90 0.76 -13.14
C ARG A 417 -8.41 0.94 -14.58
N LEU A 418 -7.12 0.70 -14.82
CA LEU A 418 -6.54 0.76 -16.15
C LEU A 418 -6.90 -0.50 -16.93
N THR A 419 -7.79 -0.38 -17.92
CA THR A 419 -8.31 -1.51 -18.73
C THR A 419 -7.79 -1.51 -20.17
N ARG A 420 -6.72 -0.75 -20.46
CA ARG A 420 -6.16 -0.56 -21.80
C ARG A 420 -5.34 -1.78 -22.27
N PRO A 421 -5.82 -2.59 -23.24
CA PRO A 421 -5.17 -3.86 -23.60
C PRO A 421 -3.71 -3.68 -24.06
N GLU A 422 -3.41 -2.58 -24.75
CA GLU A 422 -2.07 -2.28 -25.27
C GLU A 422 -1.02 -2.01 -24.18
N VAL A 423 -1.44 -1.53 -23.01
CA VAL A 423 -0.57 -1.36 -21.84
C VAL A 423 -0.50 -2.66 -21.03
N LEU A 424 -1.66 -3.30 -20.83
CA LEU A 424 -1.81 -4.51 -20.02
C LEU A 424 -1.08 -5.72 -20.63
N ALA A 425 -1.14 -5.92 -21.95
CA ALA A 425 -0.41 -6.97 -22.64
C ALA A 425 1.12 -6.79 -22.61
N ALA A 426 1.59 -5.56 -22.36
CA ALA A 426 3.01 -5.22 -22.20
C ALA A 426 3.47 -5.14 -20.73
N THR A 427 2.61 -5.49 -19.76
CA THR A 427 2.89 -5.40 -18.33
C THR A 427 2.93 -6.78 -17.67
N GLY A 428 4.06 -7.14 -17.08
CA GLY A 428 4.20 -8.34 -16.26
C GLY A 428 3.84 -8.06 -14.79
N PHE A 429 2.99 -8.90 -14.21
CA PHE A 429 2.60 -8.84 -12.79
C PHE A 429 3.19 -10.02 -12.00
N ARG A 430 3.83 -9.75 -10.87
CA ARG A 430 4.38 -10.76 -9.95
C ARG A 430 4.16 -10.39 -8.50
N ALA A 431 4.04 -11.39 -7.63
CA ALA A 431 4.11 -11.24 -6.18
C ALA A 431 5.32 -12.01 -5.63
N GLU A 432 6.15 -11.33 -4.85
CA GLU A 432 7.30 -11.90 -4.14
C GLU A 432 6.92 -12.04 -2.66
N ILE A 433 6.64 -13.26 -2.22
CA ILE A 433 6.08 -13.59 -0.89
C ILE A 433 7.21 -14.10 0.00
N GLU A 434 7.60 -13.32 1.00
CA GLU A 434 8.73 -13.58 1.90
C GLU A 434 8.22 -13.82 3.34
N PRO A 435 8.51 -14.97 3.97
CA PRO A 435 8.44 -15.08 5.43
C PRO A 435 9.58 -14.29 6.07
N GLU A 436 9.43 -13.87 7.33
CA GLU A 436 10.52 -13.22 8.07
C GLU A 436 11.72 -14.18 8.32
N GLN A 437 11.48 -15.49 8.37
CA GLN A 437 12.52 -16.52 8.32
C GLN A 437 12.14 -17.61 7.32
N GLY A 438 13.05 -17.93 6.39
CA GLY A 438 12.84 -18.93 5.34
C GLY A 438 13.24 -18.42 3.96
N GLN A 439 12.78 -19.10 2.92
CA GLN A 439 13.03 -18.72 1.53
C GLN A 439 11.77 -18.13 0.89
N GLY A 440 11.90 -16.94 0.30
CA GLY A 440 10.81 -16.28 -0.42
C GLY A 440 10.35 -17.06 -1.66
N ARG A 441 9.06 -16.92 -2.01
CA ARG A 441 8.42 -17.59 -3.15
C ARG A 441 7.90 -16.55 -4.13
N VAL A 442 8.30 -16.67 -5.40
CA VAL A 442 7.79 -15.82 -6.48
C VAL A 442 6.55 -16.46 -7.09
N LEU A 443 5.51 -15.66 -7.28
CA LEU A 443 4.20 -16.06 -7.76
C LEU A 443 3.81 -15.13 -8.94
N PRO A 444 3.78 -15.61 -10.20
CA PRO A 444 3.27 -14.81 -11.31
C PRO A 444 1.77 -14.58 -11.13
N LEU A 445 1.28 -13.36 -11.38
CA LEU A 445 -0.16 -13.05 -11.30
C LEU A 445 -0.74 -12.99 -12.71
N ALA A 446 -1.94 -13.53 -12.91
CA ALA A 446 -2.58 -13.64 -14.22
C ALA A 446 -4.05 -13.20 -14.17
N ASP A 447 -4.45 -12.42 -15.16
CA ASP A 447 -5.85 -12.18 -15.54
C ASP A 447 -6.26 -13.35 -16.47
N SER A 448 -7.09 -14.26 -15.97
CA SER A 448 -7.25 -15.62 -16.55
C SER A 448 -8.51 -16.41 -16.13
N GLY A 449 -9.30 -15.91 -15.17
CA GLY A 449 -10.50 -16.57 -14.64
C GLY A 449 -10.23 -17.82 -13.80
N VAL A 450 -9.00 -18.03 -13.33
CA VAL A 450 -8.57 -19.21 -12.55
C VAL A 450 -7.60 -18.82 -11.42
N ALA A 451 -7.26 -19.78 -10.55
CA ALA A 451 -6.27 -19.62 -9.48
C ALA A 451 -6.53 -18.44 -8.51
N GLY A 452 -7.80 -18.07 -8.30
CA GLY A 452 -8.20 -16.97 -7.42
C GLY A 452 -8.50 -15.65 -8.14
N ASP A 453 -8.33 -15.60 -9.45
CA ASP A 453 -9.06 -14.65 -10.30
C ASP A 453 -10.54 -15.08 -10.41
N GLU A 454 -11.43 -14.10 -10.51
CA GLU A 454 -12.88 -14.27 -10.62
C GLU A 454 -13.38 -14.17 -12.07
N GLN A 455 -12.72 -13.40 -12.95
CA GLN A 455 -13.21 -13.13 -14.30
C GLN A 455 -12.09 -12.75 -15.27
N ALA A 456 -11.77 -13.66 -16.20
CA ALA A 456 -10.81 -13.41 -17.28
C ALA A 456 -11.21 -12.17 -18.12
N GLY A 457 -10.23 -11.28 -18.35
CA GLY A 457 -10.34 -10.04 -19.09
C GLY A 457 -10.80 -8.82 -18.30
N ASP A 458 -10.85 -8.86 -16.95
CA ASP A 458 -11.33 -7.73 -16.12
C ASP A 458 -10.21 -6.75 -15.67
N ALA A 459 -8.96 -7.03 -16.03
CA ALA A 459 -7.73 -6.34 -15.61
C ALA A 459 -7.38 -6.46 -14.11
N CYS A 460 -7.87 -7.49 -13.42
CA CYS A 460 -7.39 -7.95 -12.11
C CYS A 460 -6.49 -9.19 -12.27
N TYR A 461 -5.22 -9.04 -11.94
CA TYR A 461 -4.24 -10.11 -12.02
C TYR A 461 -4.18 -10.81 -10.66
N ALA A 462 -4.45 -12.12 -10.63
CA ALA A 462 -4.45 -12.88 -9.38
C ALA A 462 -3.64 -14.17 -9.47
N ASN A 463 -3.32 -14.73 -8.29
CA ASN A 463 -2.90 -16.12 -8.11
C ASN A 463 -3.07 -16.53 -6.64
N GLN A 464 -2.96 -17.82 -6.35
CA GLN A 464 -3.14 -18.41 -5.03
C GLN A 464 -1.89 -19.14 -4.52
N LEU A 465 -1.66 -19.04 -3.22
CA LEU A 465 -0.58 -19.73 -2.52
C LEU A 465 -1.08 -20.33 -1.20
N ARG A 466 -0.82 -21.61 -0.97
CA ARG A 466 -0.99 -22.20 0.35
C ARG A 466 0.18 -21.82 1.25
N LEU A 467 -0.13 -21.25 2.42
CA LEU A 467 0.85 -20.87 3.45
C LEU A 467 1.13 -22.09 4.34
N ALA A 468 2.39 -22.52 4.43
CA ALA A 468 2.77 -23.73 5.15
C ALA A 468 3.12 -23.47 6.63
N ASP A 469 3.67 -22.29 6.91
CA ASP A 469 4.30 -21.94 8.18
C ASP A 469 3.56 -20.75 8.83
N PRO A 470 3.53 -20.65 10.17
CA PRO A 470 3.03 -19.48 10.89
C PRO A 470 4.11 -18.39 11.03
N GLY A 471 3.70 -17.16 11.34
CA GLY A 471 4.61 -16.03 11.59
C GLY A 471 4.34 -14.82 10.69
N ALA A 472 5.26 -13.85 10.71
CA ALA A 472 5.15 -12.62 9.93
C ALA A 472 5.59 -12.82 8.46
N TYR A 473 4.83 -12.25 7.53
CA TYR A 473 5.08 -12.28 6.09
C TYR A 473 5.06 -10.88 5.47
N ARG A 474 5.87 -10.71 4.43
CA ARG A 474 5.87 -9.57 3.52
C ARG A 474 5.53 -10.05 2.11
N VAL A 475 4.76 -9.26 1.37
CA VAL A 475 4.51 -9.48 -0.06
C VAL A 475 4.85 -8.21 -0.82
N ARG A 476 5.79 -8.30 -1.76
CA ARG A 476 6.02 -7.25 -2.76
C ARG A 476 5.28 -7.62 -4.03
N VAL A 477 4.19 -6.92 -4.32
CA VAL A 477 3.50 -7.01 -5.60
C VAL A 477 4.15 -6.01 -6.54
N ARG A 478 4.48 -6.45 -7.76
CA ARG A 478 5.20 -5.66 -8.76
C ARG A 478 4.48 -5.72 -10.10
N ALA A 479 4.31 -4.55 -10.71
CA ALA A 479 3.86 -4.39 -12.08
C ALA A 479 4.98 -3.70 -12.88
N GLU A 480 5.42 -4.34 -13.96
CA GLU A 480 6.60 -3.92 -14.71
C GLU A 480 6.38 -4.00 -16.21
N SER A 481 6.73 -2.92 -16.91
CA SER A 481 6.71 -2.81 -18.37
C SER A 481 8.03 -2.22 -18.87
N SER A 482 8.13 -1.94 -20.18
CA SER A 482 9.28 -1.23 -20.75
C SER A 482 9.34 0.26 -20.41
N THR A 483 8.26 0.87 -19.92
CA THR A 483 8.17 2.32 -19.66
C THR A 483 8.00 2.68 -18.19
N PHE A 484 7.44 1.80 -17.35
CA PHE A 484 7.23 2.05 -15.92
C PHE A 484 7.51 0.82 -15.07
N ARG A 485 7.81 1.06 -13.78
CA ARG A 485 7.87 0.04 -12.72
C ARG A 485 7.05 0.52 -11.52
N ARG A 486 6.22 -0.33 -10.95
CA ARG A 486 5.52 -0.08 -9.68
C ARG A 486 5.68 -1.27 -8.74
N GLU A 487 5.91 -0.96 -7.47
CA GLU A 487 5.94 -1.92 -6.36
C GLU A 487 4.90 -1.50 -5.30
N LYS A 488 4.27 -2.49 -4.68
CA LYS A 488 3.33 -2.34 -3.56
C LYS A 488 3.73 -3.35 -2.49
N VAL A 489 4.01 -2.89 -1.26
CA VAL A 489 4.45 -3.77 -0.17
C VAL A 489 3.33 -3.94 0.86
N LEU A 490 2.91 -5.18 1.06
CA LEU A 490 1.93 -5.58 2.07
C LEU A 490 2.62 -6.41 3.16
N HIS A 491 2.16 -6.27 4.41
CA HIS A 491 2.63 -7.04 5.57
C HIS A 491 1.43 -7.69 6.25
N PHE A 492 1.56 -8.95 6.68
CA PHE A 492 0.52 -9.65 7.44
C PHE A 492 1.12 -10.77 8.31
N ASP A 493 0.36 -11.22 9.30
CA ASP A 493 0.73 -12.33 10.18
C ASP A 493 -0.12 -13.58 9.87
N VAL A 494 0.52 -14.76 9.93
CA VAL A 494 -0.10 -16.07 9.76
C VAL A 494 -0.23 -16.73 11.12
N ALA A 495 -1.45 -16.87 11.62
CA ALA A 495 -1.71 -17.50 12.91
C ALA A 495 -1.56 -19.05 12.83
N PRO A 496 -0.89 -19.72 13.78
CA PRO A 496 -0.79 -21.18 13.80
C PRO A 496 -2.17 -21.84 13.99
N VAL A 497 -2.33 -23.07 13.51
CA VAL A 497 -3.50 -23.88 13.84
C VAL A 497 -3.40 -24.33 15.32
N PRO A 498 -4.45 -24.16 16.15
CA PRO A 498 -4.42 -24.63 17.53
C PRO A 498 -4.40 -26.17 17.58
N ALA A 499 -3.43 -26.74 18.29
CA ALA A 499 -3.16 -28.19 18.34
C ALA A 499 -4.37 -29.05 18.76
N SER A 500 -5.35 -28.48 19.45
CA SER A 500 -6.61 -29.17 19.81
C SER A 500 -7.46 -29.59 18.60
N ALA A 501 -7.22 -29.03 17.40
CA ALA A 501 -7.98 -29.36 16.20
C ALA A 501 -7.66 -30.76 15.63
N GLU A 502 -6.42 -31.23 15.77
CA GLU A 502 -6.00 -32.54 15.25
C GLU A 502 -6.47 -33.70 16.15
N ALA A 503 -6.64 -33.46 17.45
CA ALA A 503 -7.07 -34.44 18.44
C ALA A 503 -8.56 -34.82 18.36
N ALA A 504 -9.36 -34.13 17.53
CA ALA A 504 -10.81 -34.33 17.43
C ALA A 504 -11.24 -35.37 16.36
N GLY A 505 -10.30 -35.95 15.62
CA GLY A 505 -10.59 -36.91 14.54
C GLY A 505 -10.85 -38.36 14.99
N GLU A 506 -10.28 -38.77 16.13
CA GLU A 506 -10.26 -40.17 16.57
C GLU A 506 -11.44 -40.47 17.53
N GLY A 507 -12.54 -40.98 16.99
CA GLY A 507 -13.67 -41.47 17.80
C GLY A 507 -13.28 -42.73 18.61
N PRO A 508 -13.81 -42.93 19.84
CA PRO A 508 -13.34 -43.98 20.74
C PRO A 508 -13.71 -45.39 20.24
N VAL A 509 -12.70 -46.14 19.80
CA VAL A 509 -12.82 -47.58 19.50
C VAL A 509 -12.69 -48.38 20.81
N PRO A 510 -13.60 -49.32 21.13
CA PRO A 510 -13.64 -49.96 22.44
C PRO A 510 -12.58 -51.06 22.66
N ASP A 511 -11.94 -50.95 23.83
CA ASP A 511 -11.16 -51.94 24.62
C ASP A 511 -10.93 -53.36 24.04
N ARG A 512 -9.64 -53.72 23.93
CA ARG A 512 -9.15 -55.10 24.14
C ARG A 512 -7.85 -55.15 24.93
N SER A 513 -7.95 -55.24 26.25
CA SER A 513 -6.92 -55.82 27.14
C SER A 513 -6.53 -57.26 26.70
N PRO A 514 -5.31 -57.75 26.99
CA PRO A 514 -4.96 -58.18 28.35
C PRO A 514 -3.54 -57.77 28.83
N ALA A 515 -3.22 -58.10 30.09
CA ALA A 515 -2.03 -57.67 30.83
C ALA A 515 -1.02 -58.85 31.13
N PRO A 516 -0.19 -58.85 32.20
CA PRO A 516 1.18 -58.31 32.17
C PRO A 516 2.30 -59.26 32.69
N ALA A 517 3.58 -58.87 32.56
CA ALA A 517 4.73 -59.48 33.26
C ALA A 517 5.86 -58.46 33.57
N GLN A 518 6.68 -58.74 34.60
CA GLN A 518 7.51 -57.77 35.36
C GLN A 518 9.07 -57.89 35.14
N PRO A 519 9.94 -57.04 35.77
CA PRO A 519 11.28 -56.67 35.23
C PRO A 519 12.51 -57.12 36.05
N SER A 520 13.73 -56.67 35.67
CA SER A 520 14.98 -56.65 36.50
C SER A 520 16.10 -55.74 35.90
N PRO A 521 17.21 -55.38 36.63
CA PRO A 521 17.76 -54.00 36.59
C PRO A 521 19.26 -53.80 36.12
N PRO A 522 20.21 -53.07 36.78
CA PRO A 522 20.75 -51.80 36.23
C PRO A 522 22.31 -51.68 36.03
N GLN A 523 22.81 -50.44 35.88
CA GLN A 523 24.04 -49.97 35.18
C GLN A 523 25.44 -50.11 35.85
N GLN A 524 26.48 -50.03 34.98
CA GLN A 524 27.77 -49.31 35.11
C GLN A 524 28.39 -49.16 33.68
N GLY A 525 29.45 -48.39 33.36
CA GLY A 525 30.39 -47.54 34.14
C GLY A 525 31.24 -46.61 33.22
N LYS A 526 32.46 -46.21 33.59
CA LYS A 526 33.39 -45.34 32.80
C LYS A 526 34.87 -45.63 33.14
N PRO A 527 35.87 -45.40 32.25
CA PRO A 527 36.73 -44.19 32.35
C PRO A 527 37.11 -43.55 30.97
N ALA A 528 38.26 -42.87 30.82
CA ALA A 528 38.57 -41.97 29.67
C ALA A 528 40.07 -41.64 29.43
N ASN A 529 40.44 -41.40 28.15
CA ASN A 529 41.58 -40.61 27.57
C ASN A 529 43.06 -40.85 28.01
N PRO A 530 44.09 -40.39 27.24
CA PRO A 530 44.19 -40.06 25.79
C PRO A 530 45.21 -41.04 25.10
N PRO A 531 46.42 -40.77 24.52
CA PRO A 531 47.19 -39.57 24.08
C PRO A 531 47.35 -39.46 22.53
N ALA A 532 48.56 -39.18 21.98
CA ALA A 532 48.86 -38.93 20.55
C ALA A 532 50.29 -39.37 20.10
N VAL A 533 50.57 -39.37 18.77
CA VAL A 533 51.91 -39.53 18.14
C VAL A 533 51.97 -38.77 16.78
N ASP A 534 53.11 -38.16 16.43
CA ASP A 534 53.37 -37.39 15.19
C ASP A 534 54.04 -38.21 14.05
N ALA A 535 54.12 -37.66 12.80
CA ALA A 535 55.39 -37.41 12.07
C ALA A 535 55.28 -37.09 10.54
N ALA A 536 56.31 -36.35 10.05
CA ALA A 536 56.97 -36.41 8.72
C ALA A 536 56.34 -35.88 7.39
N ALA A 537 56.71 -34.64 7.02
CA ALA A 537 57.55 -34.19 5.87
C ALA A 537 57.43 -34.75 4.41
N PRO A 538 57.79 -33.96 3.35
CA PRO A 538 57.49 -34.22 1.92
C PRO A 538 58.67 -34.80 1.08
N PRO A 539 58.54 -34.99 -0.26
CA PRO A 539 58.98 -33.94 -1.21
C PRO A 539 58.23 -33.79 -2.58
N ASP A 540 58.38 -32.60 -3.18
CA ASP A 540 58.43 -32.16 -4.60
C ASP A 540 57.77 -32.94 -5.79
N GLY A 541 57.09 -32.19 -6.69
CA GLY A 541 56.50 -32.76 -7.93
C GLY A 541 55.94 -31.77 -8.99
N LYS A 542 56.77 -30.86 -9.52
CA LYS A 542 56.52 -29.86 -10.61
C LYS A 542 55.28 -30.05 -11.55
N GLY A 543 54.51 -28.98 -11.74
CA GLY A 543 53.60 -28.75 -12.88
C GLY A 543 53.40 -27.26 -13.16
N ALA A 544 53.44 -26.81 -14.43
CA ALA A 544 53.55 -25.38 -14.79
C ALA A 544 52.24 -24.74 -15.27
N ALA A 545 52.13 -23.42 -15.09
CA ALA A 545 50.98 -22.62 -15.51
C ALA A 545 51.07 -22.15 -16.98
N THR A 546 49.92 -21.86 -17.60
CA THR A 546 49.81 -21.18 -18.90
C THR A 546 48.88 -19.97 -18.79
N LYS A 547 49.23 -18.91 -19.52
CA LYS A 547 48.71 -17.54 -19.42
C LYS A 547 47.68 -17.25 -20.54
N ALA A 548 46.57 -16.59 -20.21
CA ALA A 548 45.54 -16.18 -21.18
C ALA A 548 45.35 -14.65 -21.21
N ALA A 549 45.40 -14.07 -22.41
CA ALA A 549 45.10 -12.67 -22.73
C ALA A 549 44.98 -12.51 -24.27
N PRO A 550 44.45 -11.40 -24.81
CA PRO A 550 43.03 -11.05 -24.76
C PRO A 550 42.41 -10.94 -26.18
N ALA A 551 41.08 -10.92 -26.28
CA ALA A 551 40.37 -10.71 -27.55
C ALA A 551 40.01 -9.22 -27.78
N THR A 552 40.11 -8.78 -29.04
CA THR A 552 39.83 -7.40 -29.49
C THR A 552 38.54 -7.41 -30.35
N PRO A 553 37.66 -6.38 -30.29
CA PRO A 553 36.30 -6.48 -30.83
C PRO A 553 36.21 -6.42 -32.37
N ALA A 554 35.12 -6.98 -32.90
CA ALA A 554 34.73 -6.92 -34.31
C ALA A 554 33.53 -5.97 -34.53
N ALA A 555 33.41 -5.46 -35.76
CA ALA A 555 32.52 -4.34 -36.10
C ALA A 555 31.01 -4.68 -36.14
N ALA A 556 30.20 -3.63 -36.13
CA ALA A 556 28.76 -3.70 -36.33
C ALA A 556 28.38 -4.17 -37.75
N VAL A 557 27.15 -4.68 -37.87
CA VAL A 557 26.48 -4.95 -39.16
C VAL A 557 25.27 -4.04 -39.25
N GLU A 558 25.07 -3.45 -40.42
CA GLU A 558 24.04 -2.45 -40.72
C GLU A 558 22.91 -3.11 -41.50
N GLU A 559 21.70 -3.21 -40.93
CA GLU A 559 20.52 -3.77 -41.62
C GLU A 559 19.82 -2.70 -42.48
N PRO A 560 19.36 -3.03 -43.70
CA PRO A 560 18.88 -2.05 -44.65
C PRO A 560 17.45 -1.57 -44.36
N LEU A 561 17.25 -0.25 -44.51
CA LEU A 561 15.95 0.41 -44.40
C LEU A 561 14.94 -0.11 -45.43
N LEU A 562 13.77 -0.56 -44.97
CA LEU A 562 12.57 -0.69 -45.80
C LEU A 562 11.91 0.70 -45.98
N PRO A 563 11.33 1.01 -47.15
CA PRO A 563 10.63 2.26 -47.36
C PRO A 563 9.30 2.30 -46.58
N PRO A 564 8.85 3.48 -46.12
CA PRO A 564 7.55 3.60 -45.47
C PRO A 564 6.41 3.29 -46.46
N ALA A 565 5.47 2.45 -46.02
CA ALA A 565 4.19 2.31 -46.71
C ALA A 565 3.38 3.61 -46.60
N ALA A 566 2.49 3.84 -47.56
CA ALA A 566 1.58 4.99 -47.51
C ALA A 566 0.63 4.88 -46.32
N LEU A 567 0.34 6.01 -45.67
CA LEU A 567 -0.77 6.12 -44.72
C LEU A 567 -2.07 6.16 -45.52
N GLU A 568 -2.99 5.24 -45.24
CA GLU A 568 -4.39 5.38 -45.67
C GLU A 568 -5.10 6.37 -44.71
N GLU A 569 -5.90 7.27 -45.25
CA GLU A 569 -6.61 8.28 -44.47
C GLU A 569 -7.88 7.67 -43.84
N GLU A 570 -7.87 7.40 -42.52
CA GLU A 570 -9.09 6.97 -41.83
C GLU A 570 -10.11 8.13 -41.70
N GLU A 571 -11.36 7.86 -42.09
CA GLU A 571 -12.45 8.85 -42.08
C GLU A 571 -12.82 9.29 -40.65
N THR A 572 -12.28 10.41 -40.19
CA THR A 572 -12.64 10.97 -38.88
C THR A 572 -14.09 11.43 -38.86
N VAL A 573 -14.97 10.67 -38.20
CA VAL A 573 -16.38 11.06 -38.00
C VAL A 573 -16.45 12.38 -37.24
N SER A 574 -17.00 13.41 -37.90
CA SER A 574 -17.01 14.78 -37.38
C SER A 574 -17.65 14.89 -35.99
N LEU A 575 -17.01 15.64 -35.10
CA LEU A 575 -17.49 15.93 -33.74
C LEU A 575 -18.92 16.52 -33.76
N TRP A 576 -19.27 17.28 -34.81
CA TRP A 576 -20.59 17.86 -35.02
C TRP A 576 -21.69 16.82 -35.27
N THR A 577 -21.36 15.70 -35.92
CA THR A 577 -22.30 14.57 -36.10
C THR A 577 -22.63 13.91 -34.76
N VAL A 578 -21.63 13.72 -33.90
CA VAL A 578 -21.81 13.16 -32.54
C VAL A 578 -22.63 14.11 -31.67
N LEU A 579 -22.29 15.41 -31.68
CA LEU A 579 -23.01 16.44 -30.92
C LEU A 579 -24.46 16.62 -31.41
N GLY A 580 -24.69 16.57 -32.72
CA GLY A 580 -26.03 16.61 -33.32
C GLY A 580 -26.90 15.41 -32.91
N LEU A 581 -26.32 14.20 -32.91
CA LEU A 581 -27.02 12.99 -32.45
C LEU A 581 -27.39 13.09 -30.95
N PHE A 582 -26.48 13.60 -30.12
CA PHE A 582 -26.71 13.80 -28.69
C PHE A 582 -27.83 14.83 -28.42
N LEU A 583 -27.84 15.96 -29.13
CA LEU A 583 -28.89 16.98 -29.01
C LEU A 583 -30.25 16.43 -29.46
N ALA A 584 -30.31 15.72 -30.59
CA ALA A 584 -31.55 15.11 -31.08
C ALA A 584 -32.15 14.11 -30.07
N LEU A 585 -31.31 13.25 -29.47
CA LEU A 585 -31.75 12.28 -28.47
C LEU A 585 -32.33 12.94 -27.21
N ASN A 586 -31.65 13.97 -26.69
CA ASN A 586 -32.12 14.71 -25.51
C ASN A 586 -33.46 15.45 -25.78
N LEU A 587 -33.65 15.98 -26.99
CA LEU A 587 -34.87 16.69 -27.35
C LEU A 587 -36.09 15.76 -27.41
N ILE A 588 -35.92 14.51 -27.84
CA ILE A 588 -36.94 13.46 -27.81
C ILE A 588 -37.33 13.11 -26.37
N ILE A 589 -36.33 12.93 -25.48
CA ILE A 589 -36.55 12.58 -24.07
C ILE A 589 -37.26 13.71 -23.33
N GLY A 590 -36.83 14.96 -23.53
CA GLY A 590 -37.47 16.15 -22.96
C GLY A 590 -38.92 16.32 -23.41
N GLY A 591 -39.20 16.11 -24.69
CA GLY A 591 -40.56 16.15 -25.25
C GLY A 591 -41.50 15.10 -24.62
N ALA A 592 -41.01 13.88 -24.40
CA ALA A 592 -41.79 12.82 -23.77
C ALA A 592 -42.16 13.13 -22.29
N LEU A 593 -41.19 13.63 -21.51
CA LEU A 593 -41.40 14.04 -20.11
C LEU A 593 -42.35 15.26 -19.99
N GLY A 594 -42.17 16.28 -20.83
CA GLY A 594 -43.04 17.46 -20.87
C GLY A 594 -44.49 17.11 -21.22
N GLY A 595 -44.70 16.27 -22.23
CA GLY A 595 -46.02 15.78 -22.61
C GLY A 595 -46.71 14.98 -21.51
N TRP A 596 -45.97 14.12 -20.80
CA TRP A 596 -46.51 13.34 -19.67
C TRP A 596 -46.95 14.21 -18.49
N LEU A 597 -46.16 15.23 -18.13
CA LEU A 597 -46.49 16.18 -17.07
C LEU A 597 -47.74 17.02 -17.39
N LEU A 598 -47.88 17.49 -18.63
CA LEU A 598 -49.08 18.21 -19.09
C LEU A 598 -50.33 17.31 -19.09
N TRP A 599 -50.21 16.05 -19.51
CA TRP A 599 -51.29 15.08 -19.45
C TRP A 599 -51.71 14.76 -18.00
N ARG A 600 -50.74 14.61 -17.09
CA ARG A 600 -50.99 14.38 -15.66
C ARG A 600 -51.75 15.55 -15.01
N ARG A 601 -51.33 16.80 -15.26
CA ARG A 601 -52.04 17.98 -14.77
C ARG A 601 -53.49 18.07 -15.30
N ARG A 602 -53.73 17.77 -16.58
CA ARG A 602 -55.09 17.74 -17.14
C ARG A 602 -56.00 16.69 -16.50
N ARG A 603 -55.47 15.54 -16.06
CA ARG A 603 -56.26 14.55 -15.31
C ARG A 603 -56.65 15.03 -13.92
N GLN A 604 -55.75 15.70 -13.20
CA GLN A 604 -56.04 16.18 -11.84
C GLN A 604 -57.10 17.30 -11.83
N ALA A 605 -57.15 18.15 -12.86
CA ALA A 605 -58.20 19.17 -13.00
C ALA A 605 -59.61 18.55 -13.17
N GLY A 606 -59.76 17.52 -14.00
CA GLY A 606 -61.05 16.87 -14.28
C GLY A 606 -61.55 15.91 -13.19
N GLN A 607 -61.00 15.98 -11.98
CA GLN A 607 -61.32 15.08 -10.87
C GLN A 607 -61.65 15.82 -9.56
N ALA A 608 -61.46 17.14 -9.50
CA ALA A 608 -61.94 17.99 -8.40
C ALA A 608 -63.40 18.47 -8.58
N GLU A 609 -64.06 18.08 -9.68
CA GLU A 609 -65.40 18.52 -10.09
C GLU A 609 -66.46 17.39 -9.91
N LYS A 610 -66.18 16.42 -9.03
CA LYS A 610 -67.06 15.24 -8.81
C LYS A 610 -67.22 14.79 -7.36
N ASP A 611 -66.36 15.26 -6.44
CA ASP A 611 -66.33 14.79 -5.06
C ASP A 611 -66.97 15.84 -4.11
N ALA A 612 -68.04 16.50 -4.56
CA ALA A 612 -68.63 17.68 -3.91
C ALA A 612 -70.17 17.73 -4.00
N GLU A 613 -70.85 16.62 -3.71
CA GLU A 613 -72.31 16.59 -3.54
C GLU A 613 -72.74 15.52 -2.49
N ASP A 614 -73.81 15.85 -1.75
CA ASP A 614 -74.59 15.04 -0.78
C ASP A 614 -74.00 14.72 0.64
N PRO A 615 -74.58 15.27 1.74
CA PRO A 615 -74.20 14.99 3.14
C PRO A 615 -75.32 14.35 4.01
N THR A 616 -74.97 13.44 4.93
CA THR A 616 -75.75 13.01 6.14
C THR A 616 -74.94 11.93 6.90
N ASP A 617 -75.07 11.67 8.21
CA ASP A 617 -75.78 12.35 9.31
C ASP A 617 -75.00 12.15 10.65
N LEU A 618 -75.50 12.76 11.73
CA LEU A 618 -75.01 12.85 13.13
C LEU A 618 -74.77 11.48 13.82
N SER A 619 -74.19 11.33 15.03
CA SER A 619 -74.30 12.19 16.24
C SER A 619 -73.38 11.77 17.41
N TRP A 620 -73.12 12.70 18.36
CA TRP A 620 -72.82 12.50 19.81
C TRP A 620 -71.53 11.73 20.21
N LEU A 621 -70.75 12.00 21.29
CA LEU A 621 -70.58 13.00 22.38
C LEU A 621 -69.08 12.80 22.89
N ASP A 622 -68.39 13.56 23.75
CA ASP A 622 -68.66 14.71 24.65
C ASP A 622 -67.33 15.44 25.04
N LEU A 623 -67.43 16.55 25.79
CA LEU A 623 -66.55 17.16 26.86
C LEU A 623 -65.08 16.68 27.09
N ASP A 624 -64.07 17.48 27.49
CA ASP A 624 -63.88 18.92 27.80
C ASP A 624 -62.35 19.25 27.71
N GLU A 625 -61.89 20.41 27.20
CA GLU A 625 -61.50 21.67 27.92
C GLU A 625 -60.14 21.55 28.70
N GLU A 626 -59.15 22.47 28.65
CA GLU A 626 -59.12 23.89 28.23
C GLU A 626 -57.77 24.30 27.53
N ASP A 627 -57.77 25.50 26.94
CA ASP A 627 -56.69 26.26 26.27
C ASP A 627 -55.53 26.74 27.22
N GLY A 628 -54.47 27.47 26.82
CA GLY A 628 -54.10 28.09 25.54
C GLY A 628 -52.75 28.85 25.57
N ALA A 629 -52.44 29.57 24.50
CA ALA A 629 -51.26 30.47 24.32
C ALA A 629 -51.75 31.84 23.74
N PRO A 630 -51.00 32.69 23.00
CA PRO A 630 -49.56 32.85 22.75
C PRO A 630 -49.11 34.36 22.84
N GLU A 631 -48.07 34.76 22.07
CA GLU A 631 -47.73 36.14 21.61
C GLU A 631 -47.13 37.19 22.59
N ALA A 632 -46.45 38.28 22.16
CA ALA A 632 -45.55 38.51 21.00
C ALA A 632 -44.80 39.88 21.07
N ALA A 633 -43.67 39.97 20.34
CA ALA A 633 -43.09 41.16 19.66
C ALA A 633 -42.49 42.39 20.40
N SER A 634 -41.49 43.00 19.72
CA SER A 634 -40.96 44.40 19.84
C SER A 634 -40.15 44.81 21.10
N ALA A 635 -39.34 45.89 21.11
CA ALA A 635 -38.46 46.53 20.10
C ALA A 635 -37.53 47.61 20.73
N ALA A 636 -36.46 47.99 20.00
CA ALA A 636 -35.73 49.28 20.01
C ALA A 636 -34.93 49.82 21.24
N GLU A 637 -33.68 50.16 20.95
CA GLU A 637 -32.84 51.33 21.36
C GLU A 637 -33.05 52.10 22.68
N ASN A 638 -31.95 52.24 23.45
CA ASN A 638 -31.25 53.48 23.88
C ASN A 638 -29.93 53.03 24.61
N GLY A 639 -28.87 53.81 24.86
CA GLY A 639 -28.72 55.24 25.16
C GLY A 639 -28.87 55.46 26.68
N GLY A 640 -27.91 55.96 27.47
CA GLY A 640 -26.54 56.43 27.25
C GLY A 640 -25.91 56.91 28.58
N GLU A 641 -24.77 57.60 28.52
CA GLU A 641 -24.08 58.33 29.62
C GLU A 641 -23.47 57.58 30.84
N THR A 642 -22.37 58.16 31.35
CA THR A 642 -21.74 57.95 32.67
C THR A 642 -21.84 59.24 33.50
N PRO A 643 -21.51 59.23 34.81
CA PRO A 643 -20.20 59.75 35.25
C PRO A 643 -19.55 58.89 36.38
N ALA A 644 -18.22 58.88 36.57
CA ALA A 644 -17.40 59.71 37.49
C ALA A 644 -17.77 59.58 39.00
N GLU A 645 -16.86 59.63 39.98
CA GLU A 645 -15.42 59.95 39.96
C GLU A 645 -14.68 59.44 41.23
N GLY A 646 -13.34 59.36 41.16
CA GLY A 646 -12.40 59.31 42.29
C GLY A 646 -12.06 57.95 42.92
N ASP A 647 -10.96 57.80 43.67
CA ASP A 647 -9.63 58.46 43.65
C ASP A 647 -8.69 57.67 44.60
N GLY A 648 -7.38 57.74 44.39
CA GLY A 648 -6.34 57.17 45.27
C GLY A 648 -6.13 55.64 45.16
N GLY A 649 -4.90 55.13 45.21
CA GLY A 649 -3.61 55.84 45.25
C GLY A 649 -2.48 54.98 45.81
N GLU A 650 -1.44 54.76 44.99
CA GLU A 650 -0.06 54.40 45.39
C GLU A 650 0.21 53.07 46.15
N ALA A 651 1.44 52.54 46.17
CA ALA A 651 2.68 52.98 45.55
C ALA A 651 3.40 51.82 44.81
N ALA A 652 4.34 52.16 43.93
CA ALA A 652 5.37 51.25 43.44
C ALA A 652 6.73 51.74 43.97
N GLU A 653 7.63 50.83 44.33
CA GLU A 653 8.97 51.21 44.79
C GLU A 653 10.06 50.30 44.20
N ALA A 654 11.13 50.94 43.74
CA ALA A 654 12.41 50.34 43.40
C ALA A 654 13.49 51.41 43.57
N PRO A 655 14.66 51.06 44.13
CA PRO A 655 15.87 51.85 43.94
C PRO A 655 17.02 51.00 43.35
N ALA A 656 18.04 51.69 42.85
CA ALA A 656 19.34 51.13 42.47
C ALA A 656 20.44 51.82 43.29
N ASP A 657 21.62 51.20 43.42
CA ASP A 657 22.90 51.81 43.01
C ASP A 657 24.16 50.98 43.38
N ALA A 658 25.21 51.18 42.57
CA ALA A 658 26.66 50.94 42.85
C ALA A 658 27.12 49.50 43.22
N ALA A 659 28.40 49.12 43.16
CA ALA A 659 29.65 49.83 42.79
C ALA A 659 30.59 48.92 41.94
N ALA A 660 31.84 49.34 41.71
CA ALA A 660 32.84 48.66 40.84
C ALA A 660 34.12 48.24 41.60
N GLU A 661 35.19 47.89 40.85
CA GLU A 661 36.57 47.53 41.29
C GLU A 661 36.76 46.10 41.88
N ALA A 662 37.91 45.41 41.75
CA ALA A 662 39.11 45.59 40.90
C ALA A 662 39.93 44.26 40.77
N GLU A 663 41.16 44.34 40.26
CA GLU A 663 42.12 43.28 39.85
C GLU A 663 42.53 42.24 40.93
N GLY A 664 43.12 41.11 40.51
CA GLY A 664 43.81 40.17 41.42
C GLY A 664 44.45 38.92 40.81
N THR A 665 45.78 38.90 40.72
CA THR A 665 46.67 37.72 40.54
C THR A 665 46.49 36.67 41.66
N GLY A 666 46.90 35.40 41.57
CA GLY A 666 47.75 34.66 40.61
C GLY A 666 48.46 33.48 41.34
N SER A 667 49.33 32.72 40.65
CA SER A 667 50.04 31.50 41.13
C SER A 667 49.11 30.30 41.40
N ASP A 668 49.27 29.11 40.82
CA ASP A 668 50.39 28.14 40.69
C ASP A 668 50.28 27.02 41.72
N VAL A 669 50.29 25.77 41.22
CA VAL A 669 51.10 24.64 41.74
C VAL A 669 51.03 23.50 40.72
N GLN A 670 52.18 22.89 40.44
CA GLN A 670 52.36 21.73 39.54
C GLN A 670 51.92 20.43 40.28
N GLU A 671 51.95 19.21 39.76
CA GLU A 671 52.92 18.56 38.87
C GLU A 671 52.42 17.16 38.46
N ALA A 672 52.89 16.62 37.32
CA ALA A 672 52.97 15.19 36.90
C ALA A 672 51.76 14.22 37.12
N SER A 673 51.51 13.20 36.28
CA SER A 673 52.15 12.64 35.08
C SER A 673 51.04 12.06 34.17
N GLY A 674 51.25 11.71 32.90
CA GLY A 674 52.50 11.72 32.12
C GLY A 674 52.87 10.33 31.62
N GLU A 675 52.10 9.77 30.68
CA GLU A 675 52.53 8.61 29.88
C GLU A 675 51.97 8.68 28.46
N ALA A 676 52.73 8.20 27.47
CA ALA A 676 52.40 8.32 26.05
C ALA A 676 52.69 7.00 25.33
N PHE A 677 51.73 6.52 24.52
CA PHE A 677 51.91 5.31 23.71
C PHE A 677 52.13 5.65 22.23
N ARG A 678 53.03 4.89 21.58
CA ARG A 678 53.59 5.25 20.27
C ARG A 678 52.73 4.80 19.09
N ARG A 679 52.71 5.62 18.04
CA ARG A 679 52.52 5.17 16.64
C ARG A 679 53.54 4.07 16.34
N VAL A 680 53.09 2.99 15.72
CA VAL A 680 53.95 2.01 15.03
C VAL A 680 53.55 2.01 13.57
N GLU A 681 54.50 2.32 12.70
CA GLU A 681 54.42 2.03 11.27
C GLU A 681 55.03 0.64 11.04
N GLY A 682 54.42 -0.15 10.16
CA GLY A 682 54.86 -1.50 9.82
C GLY A 682 54.52 -1.76 8.36
N ASP A 683 55.56 -1.97 7.54
CA ASP A 683 55.47 -2.05 6.09
C ASP A 683 55.56 -3.50 5.59
N ALA A 684 55.05 -3.73 4.38
CA ALA A 684 55.25 -4.90 3.51
C ALA A 684 55.13 -6.34 4.09
N ALA A 685 53.99 -6.99 3.81
CA ALA A 685 53.91 -8.41 3.41
C ALA A 685 52.64 -8.66 2.57
#